data_AF-A0A1R1SAB7-F1
#
_entry.id   AF-A0A1R1SAB7-F1
#
_cell.length_a   1.000
_cell.length_b   1.000
_cell.length_c   1.000
_cell.angle_alpha   90.00
_cell.angle_beta   90.00
_cell.angle_gamma   90.00
#
_symmetry.space_group_name_H-M   'P 1'
#
loop_
_entity.id
_entity.type
_entity.pdbx_description
1 polymer ?
#
loop_
_entity_poly.entity_id
_entity_poly.type
_entity_poly.pdbx_seq_one_letter_code
_entity_poly.pdbx_strand_id
1 'polypeptide(L)'
;MLDENVSTLDTLAYRCTRSGAEFYLADHRVGDEPVMPAVAYLELVRAAGELATGGPVRLRDVSFDRPLSFASGPRTALVSLWGDHDGLGFEVTEEDRVHAAGEIHPEPAGPAHPVDLAAVTGRCPEAIGGSDAYDLLRARGLDYGPRMRSLTEVTLGEREALATLELPDGASLDGVRLNPAVLDGALHAVVVLLARSYGEAAGGFLPMALGELTVHAPVTGACRAHVTVDRLTDRAARAEVTVLDATGQPLARLRDLTVRVLDRARPAGSALLVRRWTAAPAKDAEDTGRRVATGAVVAADPARRAALAEPLTARGAGEVAAYAPGAEDGIPGVPDAVLVDEPEPADVLRLVRRLLRNRPTTPVRVLLIHRHDADGARPERAALGGFARTVRAENPLLALQVIGVDQDVDEAGEAAALAAELAGDGRDVEVGYTGSGRQVPHAVPAPRTEPAPVRADGVYVISGGAGGLGRLVAGRLLDRNAGRVVLLGRGAGPAPGDLDERIAYRRVDVGDARAVAACLTAVREEFGPVNGVVHAAGVLRDGFALTKSADDLAAVLAPKAAGLRALLDATADDPLDFFVAFSSIAAHIGSAGQADYAYANAFLEAYAERRPGLTAIAWPLWAEGGMRQPPEVTAEIAARTGFGVLPTRAGLALFEQALGAPGALVAAYGDTDAIA
;
A
#
# COMPACT_ATOMS: atom_id res chain seq x y z
N MET A 1 15.46 18.52 -26.11
CA MET A 1 15.22 17.54 -25.03
C MET A 1 14.87 16.13 -25.52
N LEU A 2 14.75 15.88 -26.82
CA LEU A 2 14.71 14.52 -27.36
C LEU A 2 16.10 14.17 -27.87
N ASP A 3 16.55 12.93 -27.68
CA ASP A 3 17.92 12.53 -28.01
C ASP A 3 17.97 11.74 -29.32
N GLU A 4 16.99 10.85 -29.54
CA GLU A 4 16.98 9.93 -30.67
C GLU A 4 15.56 9.69 -31.17
N ASN A 5 15.36 9.67 -32.49
CA ASN A 5 14.13 9.16 -33.10
C ASN A 5 14.33 7.65 -33.31
N VAL A 6 13.52 6.84 -32.60
CA VAL A 6 13.59 5.38 -32.60
C VAL A 6 12.37 4.74 -33.26
N SER A 7 11.69 5.51 -34.12
CA SER A 7 10.50 5.06 -34.84
C SER A 7 10.79 3.88 -35.75
N THR A 8 9.82 2.97 -35.82
CA THR A 8 9.77 1.82 -36.74
C THR A 8 8.59 1.99 -37.71
N LEU A 9 8.37 1.01 -38.59
CA LEU A 9 7.16 1.00 -39.44
C LEU A 9 5.86 0.90 -38.62
N ASP A 10 5.93 0.29 -37.45
CA ASP A 10 4.76 -0.03 -36.63
C ASP A 10 4.60 0.92 -35.42
N THR A 11 5.62 1.74 -35.12
CA THR A 11 5.63 2.56 -33.90
C THR A 11 6.36 3.87 -34.13
N LEU A 12 5.69 4.98 -33.83
CA LEU A 12 6.29 6.32 -33.83
C LEU A 12 6.78 6.61 -32.41
N ALA A 13 8.10 6.69 -32.22
CA ALA A 13 8.66 6.85 -30.88
C ALA A 13 9.97 7.64 -30.83
N TYR A 14 10.18 8.35 -29.73
CA TYR A 14 11.37 9.16 -29.46
C TYR A 14 11.96 8.82 -28.10
N ARG A 15 13.28 8.73 -28.02
CA ARG A 15 14.01 8.38 -26.80
C ARG A 15 14.63 9.60 -26.13
N CYS A 16 14.60 9.62 -24.81
CA CYS A 16 15.21 10.63 -23.95
C CYS A 16 15.94 9.94 -22.78
N THR A 17 17.26 10.03 -22.73
CA THR A 17 18.11 9.47 -21.66
C THR A 17 18.68 10.60 -20.83
N ARG A 18 18.39 10.64 -19.53
CA ARG A 18 18.85 11.69 -18.63
C ARG A 18 19.71 11.11 -17.52
N SER A 19 20.78 11.81 -17.20
CA SER A 19 21.73 11.40 -16.16
C SER A 19 21.26 11.73 -14.75
N GLY A 20 20.38 12.73 -14.62
CA GLY A 20 20.00 13.36 -13.35
C GLY A 20 20.87 14.58 -13.02
N ALA A 21 21.96 14.81 -13.75
CA ALA A 21 22.85 15.96 -13.55
C ALA A 21 22.41 17.22 -14.31
N GLU A 22 21.48 17.08 -15.27
CA GLU A 22 20.84 18.19 -15.96
C GLU A 22 20.22 19.15 -14.94
N PHE A 23 20.36 20.47 -15.13
CA PHE A 23 20.02 21.42 -14.07
C PHE A 23 18.57 21.28 -13.58
N TYR A 24 17.63 21.01 -14.48
CA TYR A 24 16.20 20.90 -14.16
C TYR A 24 15.84 19.58 -13.48
N LEU A 25 16.81 18.67 -13.30
CA LEU A 25 16.69 17.45 -12.50
C LEU A 25 17.48 17.57 -11.21
N ALA A 26 18.71 18.08 -11.28
CA ALA A 26 19.57 18.28 -10.12
C ALA A 26 19.00 19.33 -9.15
N ASP A 27 18.36 20.37 -9.67
CA ASP A 27 17.83 21.50 -8.91
C ASP A 27 16.30 21.41 -8.73
N HIS A 28 15.65 20.29 -9.08
CA HIS A 28 14.22 20.07 -8.85
C HIS A 28 14.02 18.85 -7.93
N ARG A 29 13.73 19.10 -6.64
CA ARG A 29 13.62 18.04 -5.63
C ARG A 29 12.26 18.05 -4.95
N VAL A 30 11.67 16.87 -4.84
CA VAL A 30 10.42 16.63 -4.10
C VAL A 30 10.77 15.75 -2.91
N GLY A 31 10.63 16.29 -1.69
CA GLY A 31 11.32 15.76 -0.52
C GLY A 31 12.84 15.81 -0.73
N ASP A 32 13.51 14.68 -0.53
CA ASP A 32 14.95 14.54 -0.77
C ASP A 32 15.29 13.98 -2.17
N GLU A 33 14.29 13.69 -3.00
CA GLU A 33 14.48 13.00 -4.27
C GLU A 33 14.55 13.96 -5.47
N PRO A 34 15.53 13.80 -6.38
CA PRO A 34 15.55 14.50 -7.66
C PRO A 34 14.51 13.88 -8.60
N VAL A 35 13.56 14.69 -9.06
CA VAL A 35 12.39 14.24 -9.84
C VAL A 35 12.26 15.08 -11.09
N MET A 36 11.84 14.47 -12.21
CA MET A 36 11.50 15.23 -13.42
C MET A 36 10.31 16.17 -13.17
N PRO A 37 10.44 17.49 -13.41
CA PRO A 37 9.33 18.41 -13.26
C PRO A 37 8.23 18.12 -14.29
N ALA A 38 6.97 18.34 -13.92
CA ALA A 38 5.81 18.09 -14.78
C ALA A 38 5.94 18.81 -16.15
N VAL A 39 6.46 20.04 -16.13
CA VAL A 39 6.66 20.87 -17.32
C VAL A 39 7.71 20.32 -18.30
N ALA A 40 8.64 19.48 -17.84
CA ALA A 40 9.61 18.84 -18.73
C ALA A 40 8.94 17.78 -19.62
N TYR A 41 7.93 17.07 -19.13
CA TYR A 41 7.13 16.16 -19.96
C TYR A 41 6.39 16.93 -21.06
N LEU A 42 5.84 18.09 -20.74
CA LEU A 42 5.14 18.94 -21.70
C LEU A 42 6.07 19.36 -22.86
N GLU A 43 7.30 19.77 -22.57
CA GLU A 43 8.28 20.11 -23.62
C GLU A 43 8.70 18.89 -24.44
N LEU A 44 8.91 17.73 -23.80
CA LEU A 44 9.27 16.48 -24.48
C LEU A 44 8.20 16.07 -25.49
N VAL A 45 6.93 16.04 -25.05
CA VAL A 45 5.79 15.62 -25.87
C VAL A 45 5.49 16.64 -26.95
N ARG A 46 5.54 17.96 -26.64
CA ARG A 46 5.40 19.02 -27.64
C ARG A 46 6.43 18.87 -28.75
N ALA A 47 7.70 18.68 -28.39
CA ALA A 47 8.77 18.50 -29.37
C ALA A 47 8.57 17.24 -30.23
N ALA A 48 8.14 16.13 -29.63
CA ALA A 48 7.85 14.89 -30.34
C ALA A 48 6.67 15.05 -31.31
N GLY A 49 5.62 15.77 -30.87
CA GLY A 49 4.47 16.13 -31.68
C GLY A 49 4.84 16.98 -32.88
N GLU A 50 5.59 18.07 -32.70
CA GLU A 50 6.00 18.94 -33.82
C GLU A 50 6.89 18.19 -34.83
N LEU A 51 7.75 17.27 -34.37
CA LEU A 51 8.55 16.42 -35.24
C LEU A 51 7.69 15.42 -36.04
N ALA A 52 6.64 14.88 -35.41
CA ALA A 52 5.73 13.92 -36.03
C ALA A 52 4.78 14.58 -37.05
N THR A 53 4.27 15.77 -36.74
CA THR A 53 3.20 16.43 -37.51
C THR A 53 3.75 17.48 -38.49
N GLY A 54 5.01 17.90 -38.31
CA GLY A 54 5.67 18.90 -39.15
C GLY A 54 5.27 20.35 -38.86
N GLY A 55 4.55 20.61 -37.77
CA GLY A 55 4.07 21.95 -37.43
C GLY A 55 3.73 22.10 -35.94
N PRO A 56 3.30 23.31 -35.51
CA PRO A 56 2.89 23.57 -34.13
C PRO A 56 1.76 22.65 -33.68
N VAL A 57 1.78 22.27 -32.40
CA VAL A 57 0.79 21.38 -31.80
C VAL A 57 0.19 21.96 -30.52
N ARG A 58 -1.01 21.51 -30.17
CA ARG A 58 -1.59 21.63 -28.83
C ARG A 58 -1.50 20.30 -28.09
N LEU A 59 -1.35 20.34 -26.78
CA LEU A 59 -1.48 19.14 -25.94
C LEU A 59 -2.83 19.20 -25.23
N ARG A 60 -3.52 18.08 -25.15
CA ARG A 60 -4.82 17.94 -24.47
C ARG A 60 -4.86 16.74 -23.56
N ASP A 61 -5.72 16.83 -22.55
CA ASP A 61 -6.05 15.75 -21.62
C ASP A 61 -4.78 15.06 -21.06
N VAL A 62 -3.80 15.86 -20.69
CA VAL A 62 -2.51 15.38 -20.21
C VAL A 62 -2.64 14.91 -18.77
N SER A 63 -2.28 13.67 -18.48
CA SER A 63 -2.15 13.14 -17.12
C SER A 63 -0.68 13.03 -16.70
N PHE A 64 -0.41 13.25 -15.42
CA PHE A 64 0.87 12.99 -14.76
C PHE A 64 0.67 11.86 -13.75
N ASP A 65 0.91 10.63 -14.20
CA ASP A 65 0.54 9.43 -13.45
C ASP A 65 1.53 9.15 -12.32
N ARG A 66 2.84 9.29 -12.60
CA ARG A 66 3.91 8.96 -11.66
C ARG A 66 5.15 9.83 -11.87
N PRO A 67 5.82 10.29 -10.81
CA PRO A 67 7.10 10.99 -10.92
C PRO A 67 8.19 10.06 -11.46
N LEU A 68 9.05 10.58 -12.36
CA LEU A 68 10.28 9.91 -12.77
C LEU A 68 11.43 10.38 -11.85
N SER A 69 11.84 9.51 -10.92
CA SER A 69 12.91 9.78 -9.95
C SER A 69 14.28 9.37 -10.49
N PHE A 70 15.27 10.24 -10.26
CA PHE A 70 16.68 10.05 -10.62
C PHE A 70 17.55 9.69 -9.40
N ALA A 71 16.93 9.37 -8.26
CA ALA A 71 17.63 9.03 -7.03
C ALA A 71 18.56 7.80 -7.19
N SER A 72 18.17 6.85 -8.04
CA SER A 72 18.94 5.63 -8.33
C SER A 72 19.82 5.75 -9.59
N GLY A 73 20.03 6.97 -10.11
CA GLY A 73 20.90 7.24 -11.24
C GLY A 73 20.18 7.52 -12.57
N PRO A 74 20.88 7.37 -13.70
CA PRO A 74 20.37 7.71 -15.03
C PRO A 74 19.12 6.92 -15.42
N ARG A 75 18.19 7.58 -16.12
CA ARG A 75 16.92 7.02 -16.60
C ARG A 75 16.76 7.23 -18.10
N THR A 76 16.08 6.29 -18.74
CA THR A 76 15.70 6.38 -20.16
C THR A 76 14.19 6.33 -20.28
N ALA A 77 13.61 7.40 -20.82
CA ALA A 77 12.19 7.49 -21.14
C ALA A 77 11.96 7.36 -22.65
N LEU A 78 10.82 6.77 -23.01
CA LEU A 78 10.32 6.67 -24.37
C LEU A 78 9.04 7.50 -24.50
N VAL A 79 8.99 8.39 -25.49
CA VAL A 79 7.77 9.10 -25.90
C VAL A 79 7.20 8.33 -27.09
N SER A 80 6.15 7.56 -26.86
CA SER A 80 5.45 6.77 -27.88
C SER A 80 4.22 7.52 -28.35
N LEU A 81 4.02 7.57 -29.67
CA LEU A 81 2.89 8.24 -30.31
C LEU A 81 2.10 7.24 -31.16
N TRP A 82 0.78 7.37 -31.18
CA TRP A 82 -0.11 6.58 -32.04
C TRP A 82 -1.33 7.40 -32.45
N GLY A 83 -1.97 7.06 -33.57
CA GLY A 83 -3.10 7.81 -34.09
C GLY A 83 -2.90 8.20 -35.55
N ASP A 84 -3.58 9.26 -35.97
CA ASP A 84 -3.54 9.74 -37.35
C ASP A 84 -3.27 11.27 -37.42
N HIS A 85 -3.59 11.87 -38.57
CA HIS A 85 -3.29 13.26 -38.86
C HIS A 85 -4.23 14.25 -38.15
N ASP A 86 -5.36 13.78 -37.61
CA ASP A 86 -6.32 14.63 -36.90
C ASP A 86 -6.02 14.68 -35.39
N GLY A 87 -5.31 13.67 -34.86
CA GLY A 87 -4.86 13.65 -33.47
C GLY A 87 -3.99 12.42 -33.16
N LEU A 88 -2.98 12.63 -32.31
CA LEU A 88 -2.08 11.57 -31.84
C LEU A 88 -2.26 11.38 -30.33
N GLY A 89 -2.51 10.16 -29.88
CA GLY A 89 -2.29 9.78 -28.49
C GLY A 89 -0.78 9.70 -28.19
N PHE A 90 -0.40 9.99 -26.95
CA PHE A 90 0.97 9.83 -26.48
C PHE A 90 1.06 9.18 -25.11
N GLU A 91 2.18 8.50 -24.89
CA GLU A 91 2.64 8.04 -23.57
C GLU A 91 4.14 8.33 -23.41
N VAL A 92 4.54 8.72 -22.20
CA VAL A 92 5.93 8.80 -21.77
C VAL A 92 6.19 7.67 -20.78
N THR A 93 7.04 6.71 -21.15
CA THR A 93 7.26 5.48 -20.37
C THR A 93 8.72 5.26 -19.95
N GLU A 94 8.93 4.58 -18.83
CA GLU A 94 10.20 3.98 -18.39
C GLU A 94 9.93 2.52 -18.00
N GLU A 95 10.65 1.55 -18.59
CA GLU A 95 10.48 0.11 -18.31
C GLU A 95 9.00 -0.34 -18.29
N ASP A 96 8.24 0.04 -19.32
CA ASP A 96 6.79 -0.21 -19.50
C ASP A 96 5.86 0.49 -18.48
N ARG A 97 6.37 1.40 -17.66
CA ARG A 97 5.59 2.20 -16.71
C ARG A 97 5.27 3.57 -17.31
N VAL A 98 3.99 3.94 -17.32
CA VAL A 98 3.54 5.27 -17.77
C VAL A 98 3.80 6.32 -16.71
N HIS A 99 4.44 7.42 -17.12
CA HIS A 99 4.70 8.60 -16.30
C HIS A 99 3.80 9.78 -16.68
N ALA A 100 3.52 9.93 -17.97
CA ALA A 100 2.59 10.93 -18.49
C ALA A 100 1.92 10.39 -19.75
N ALA A 101 0.66 10.76 -19.98
CA ALA A 101 -0.10 10.39 -21.17
C ALA A 101 -1.04 11.52 -21.58
N GLY A 102 -1.59 11.47 -22.79
CA GLY A 102 -2.57 12.44 -23.28
C GLY A 102 -2.67 12.46 -24.80
N GLU A 103 -3.07 13.61 -25.34
CA GLU A 103 -3.26 13.80 -26.79
C GLU A 103 -2.47 15.00 -27.33
N ILE A 104 -2.06 14.89 -28.60
CA ILE A 104 -1.40 15.90 -29.40
C ILE A 104 -2.31 16.22 -30.59
N HIS A 105 -2.65 17.50 -30.74
CA HIS A 105 -3.51 17.99 -31.83
C HIS A 105 -2.69 18.91 -32.77
N PRO A 106 -2.55 18.59 -34.07
CA PRO A 106 -1.72 19.31 -35.04
C PRO A 106 -2.40 20.57 -35.56
N GLU A 107 -2.59 21.52 -34.66
CA GLU A 107 -3.27 22.77 -34.96
C GLU A 107 -2.53 23.94 -34.33
N PRO A 108 -2.38 25.06 -35.06
CA PRO A 108 -1.74 26.24 -34.50
C PRO A 108 -2.57 26.80 -33.36
N ALA A 109 -1.88 27.49 -32.46
CA ALA A 109 -2.53 28.26 -31.42
C ALA A 109 -3.49 29.29 -32.06
N GLY A 110 -4.74 29.33 -31.59
CA GLY A 110 -5.69 30.36 -31.98
C GLY A 110 -5.23 31.76 -31.55
N PRO A 111 -5.89 32.83 -31.99
CA PRO A 111 -5.55 34.19 -31.59
C PRO A 111 -5.62 34.34 -30.06
N ALA A 112 -4.56 34.94 -29.48
CA ALA A 112 -4.45 35.16 -28.05
C ALA A 112 -4.87 36.61 -27.71
N HIS A 113 -5.66 36.78 -26.65
CA HIS A 113 -6.04 38.09 -26.15
C HIS A 113 -5.02 38.58 -25.11
N PRO A 114 -4.53 39.82 -25.20
CA PRO A 114 -3.62 40.39 -24.20
C PRO A 114 -4.28 40.48 -22.82
N VAL A 115 -3.48 40.31 -21.78
CA VAL A 115 -3.90 40.50 -20.39
C VAL A 115 -3.50 41.90 -19.93
N ASP A 116 -4.45 42.64 -19.35
CA ASP A 116 -4.17 43.95 -18.73
C ASP A 116 -3.43 43.75 -17.40
N LEU A 117 -2.09 43.80 -17.47
CA LEU A 117 -1.20 43.62 -16.31
C LEU A 117 -1.46 44.64 -15.20
N ALA A 118 -1.83 45.88 -15.54
CA ALA A 118 -2.10 46.92 -14.56
C ALA A 118 -3.40 46.60 -13.79
N ALA A 119 -4.44 46.14 -14.49
CA ALA A 119 -5.68 45.71 -13.87
C ALA A 119 -5.48 44.48 -12.97
N VAL A 120 -4.67 43.50 -13.37
CA VAL A 120 -4.34 42.34 -12.53
C VAL A 120 -3.58 42.77 -11.28
N THR A 121 -2.55 43.61 -11.44
CA THR A 121 -1.76 44.15 -10.31
C THR A 121 -2.66 44.86 -9.30
N GLY A 122 -3.66 45.62 -9.76
CA GLY A 122 -4.63 46.27 -8.88
C GLY A 122 -5.52 45.33 -8.08
N ARG A 123 -5.69 44.07 -8.51
CA ARG A 123 -6.45 43.01 -7.80
C ARG A 123 -5.56 42.11 -6.93
N CYS A 124 -4.24 42.23 -7.06
CA CYS A 124 -3.24 41.46 -6.34
C CYS A 124 -2.42 42.36 -5.38
N PRO A 125 -2.98 42.80 -4.24
CA PRO A 125 -2.35 43.82 -3.40
C PRO A 125 -1.18 43.31 -2.55
N GLU A 126 -1.08 42.00 -2.32
CA GLU A 126 -0.07 41.41 -1.42
C GLU A 126 1.13 40.92 -2.23
N ALA A 127 2.34 41.39 -1.92
CA ALA A 127 3.56 40.96 -2.61
C ALA A 127 4.40 40.03 -1.74
N ILE A 128 4.88 38.94 -2.34
CA ILE A 128 5.83 38.00 -1.75
C ILE A 128 7.09 38.00 -2.63
N GLY A 129 8.24 38.28 -2.02
CA GLY A 129 9.53 38.21 -2.71
C GLY A 129 9.95 36.77 -2.99
N GLY A 130 10.77 36.56 -4.03
CA GLY A 130 11.19 35.23 -4.47
C GLY A 130 11.80 34.37 -3.37
N SER A 131 12.62 34.96 -2.48
CA SER A 131 13.20 34.22 -1.34
C SER A 131 12.12 33.63 -0.42
N ASP A 132 11.14 34.45 -0.02
CA ASP A 132 10.06 34.03 0.85
C ASP A 132 9.15 33.01 0.16
N ALA A 133 8.92 33.16 -1.14
CA ALA A 133 8.19 32.19 -1.95
C ALA A 133 8.89 30.82 -1.97
N TYR A 134 10.22 30.79 -2.11
CA TYR A 134 10.99 29.53 -2.08
C TYR A 134 11.10 28.91 -0.68
N ASP A 135 11.12 29.72 0.39
CA ASP A 135 11.04 29.20 1.75
C ASP A 135 9.67 28.55 2.02
N LEU A 136 8.59 29.14 1.51
CA LEU A 136 7.24 28.55 1.54
C LEU A 136 7.18 27.23 0.77
N LEU A 137 7.73 27.18 -0.45
CA LEU A 137 7.80 25.95 -1.26
C LEU A 137 8.56 24.84 -0.53
N ARG A 138 9.72 25.17 0.04
CA ARG A 138 10.53 24.23 0.82
C ARG A 138 9.79 23.68 2.03
N ALA A 139 9.02 24.51 2.73
CA ALA A 139 8.18 24.08 3.86
C ALA A 139 7.08 23.07 3.46
N ARG A 140 6.80 22.94 2.15
CA ARG A 140 5.87 21.97 1.54
C ARG A 140 6.57 20.83 0.81
N GLY A 141 7.85 20.61 1.11
CA GLY A 141 8.64 19.51 0.55
C GLY A 141 9.05 19.72 -0.91
N LEU A 142 9.01 20.96 -1.42
CA LEU A 142 9.48 21.30 -2.76
C LEU A 142 10.77 22.12 -2.64
N ASP A 143 11.92 21.47 -2.77
CA ASP A 143 13.23 22.13 -2.66
C ASP A 143 13.85 22.33 -4.04
N TYR A 144 14.00 23.60 -4.40
CA TYR A 144 14.54 24.00 -5.69
C TYR A 144 15.96 24.52 -5.52
N GLY A 145 16.89 24.00 -6.33
CA GLY A 145 18.23 24.55 -6.47
C GLY A 145 18.23 25.84 -7.30
N PRO A 146 19.35 26.60 -7.31
CA PRO A 146 19.40 27.94 -7.89
C PRO A 146 18.94 28.05 -9.34
N ARG A 147 19.16 27.01 -10.17
CA ARG A 147 18.83 27.05 -11.60
C ARG A 147 17.34 26.79 -11.89
N MET A 148 16.58 26.35 -10.88
CA MET A 148 15.11 26.24 -10.94
C MET A 148 14.43 27.38 -10.18
N ARG A 149 15.18 28.39 -9.72
CA ARG A 149 14.64 29.53 -8.97
C ARG A 149 14.28 30.73 -9.84
N SER A 150 13.35 30.56 -10.79
CA SER A 150 12.93 31.62 -11.72
C SER A 150 11.95 32.64 -11.13
N LEU A 151 11.23 32.30 -10.06
CA LEU A 151 10.24 33.18 -9.44
C LEU A 151 10.92 34.26 -8.58
N THR A 152 10.88 35.50 -9.04
CA THR A 152 11.54 36.64 -8.35
C THR A 152 10.56 37.42 -7.47
N GLU A 153 9.28 37.45 -7.83
CA GLU A 153 8.22 38.09 -7.07
C GLU A 153 6.87 37.48 -7.47
N VAL A 154 5.94 37.38 -6.53
CA VAL A 154 4.54 37.08 -6.80
C VAL A 154 3.63 38.03 -6.04
N THR A 155 2.68 38.63 -6.76
CA THR A 155 1.60 39.42 -6.16
C THR A 155 0.33 38.58 -6.11
N LEU A 156 -0.39 38.61 -4.98
CA LEU A 156 -1.49 37.72 -4.66
C LEU A 156 -2.80 38.50 -4.45
N GLY A 157 -3.85 38.05 -5.14
CA GLY A 157 -5.26 38.36 -4.89
C GLY A 157 -5.95 37.19 -4.19
N GLU A 158 -7.28 37.22 -4.07
CA GLU A 158 -8.04 36.16 -3.38
C GLU A 158 -7.96 34.80 -4.11
N ARG A 159 -8.13 34.80 -5.43
CA ARG A 159 -8.12 33.61 -6.30
C ARG A 159 -7.28 33.80 -7.56
N GLU A 160 -6.37 34.76 -7.53
CA GLU A 160 -5.48 35.05 -8.65
C GLU A 160 -4.12 35.52 -8.15
N ALA A 161 -3.10 35.37 -8.99
CA ALA A 161 -1.75 35.82 -8.71
C ALA A 161 -1.07 36.32 -10.00
N LEU A 162 -0.17 37.29 -9.86
CA LEU A 162 0.70 37.73 -10.94
C LEU A 162 2.16 37.56 -10.50
N ALA A 163 2.86 36.66 -11.19
CA ALA A 163 4.26 36.33 -10.93
C ALA A 163 5.20 37.01 -11.92
N THR A 164 6.36 37.41 -11.42
CA THR A 164 7.51 37.89 -12.18
C THR A 164 8.56 36.80 -12.26
N LEU A 165 8.90 36.39 -13.48
CA LEU A 165 9.79 35.28 -13.76
C LEU A 165 11.01 35.75 -14.53
N GLU A 166 12.18 35.34 -14.10
CA GLU A 166 13.46 35.56 -14.79
C GLU A 166 14.14 34.21 -15.05
N LEU A 167 14.92 34.13 -16.13
CA LEU A 167 15.71 32.93 -16.40
C LEU A 167 16.95 32.92 -15.50
N PRO A 168 17.13 31.92 -14.61
CA PRO A 168 18.31 31.87 -13.75
C PRO A 168 19.60 31.63 -14.54
N ASP A 169 20.73 32.09 -13.99
CA ASP A 169 22.06 31.83 -14.54
C ASP A 169 22.30 30.32 -14.68
N GLY A 170 22.74 29.88 -15.86
CA GLY A 170 23.00 28.47 -16.15
C GLY A 170 21.76 27.61 -16.40
N ALA A 171 20.57 28.20 -16.52
CA ALA A 171 19.32 27.51 -16.85
C ALA A 171 18.93 27.57 -18.34
N SER A 172 19.81 28.03 -19.23
CA SER A 172 19.54 28.06 -20.68
C SER A 172 19.59 26.64 -21.28
N LEU A 173 18.67 26.35 -22.20
CA LEU A 173 18.66 25.12 -23.00
C LEU A 173 18.48 25.44 -24.48
N ASP A 174 19.28 24.80 -25.32
CA ASP A 174 19.16 24.95 -26.76
C ASP A 174 18.01 24.12 -27.32
N GLY A 175 17.31 24.68 -28.31
CA GLY A 175 16.28 23.98 -29.08
C GLY A 175 14.97 23.70 -28.34
N VAL A 176 14.79 24.23 -27.12
CA VAL A 176 13.51 24.15 -26.40
C VAL A 176 12.62 25.34 -26.70
N ARG A 177 11.29 25.13 -26.73
CA ARG A 177 10.33 26.26 -26.71
C ARG A 177 9.85 26.57 -25.31
N LEU A 178 9.78 25.57 -24.44
CA LEU A 178 9.37 25.72 -23.05
C LEU A 178 10.57 25.40 -22.16
N ASN A 179 11.23 26.44 -21.64
CA ASN A 179 12.32 26.23 -20.69
C ASN A 179 11.75 25.72 -19.36
N PRO A 180 12.20 24.55 -18.85
CA PRO A 180 11.67 23.99 -17.61
C PRO A 180 11.78 24.93 -16.41
N ALA A 181 12.88 25.68 -16.25
CA ALA A 181 13.04 26.59 -15.11
C ALA A 181 11.99 27.71 -15.11
N VAL A 182 11.71 28.29 -16.27
CA VAL A 182 10.76 29.42 -16.38
C VAL A 182 9.32 28.91 -16.30
N LEU A 183 9.00 27.83 -17.02
CA LEU A 183 7.64 27.29 -17.02
C LEU A 183 7.25 26.71 -15.66
N ASP A 184 8.16 26.02 -14.97
CA ASP A 184 7.92 25.53 -13.61
C ASP A 184 7.82 26.69 -12.61
N GLY A 185 8.55 27.79 -12.85
CA GLY A 185 8.37 29.07 -12.14
C GLY A 185 6.93 29.58 -12.14
N ALA A 186 6.21 29.41 -13.25
CA ALA A 186 4.79 29.73 -13.31
C ALA A 186 3.94 28.79 -12.45
N LEU A 187 4.32 27.50 -12.34
CA LEU A 187 3.68 26.55 -11.43
C LEU A 187 4.01 26.81 -9.96
N HIS A 188 5.21 27.33 -9.65
CA HIS A 188 5.55 27.79 -8.30
C HIS A 188 4.57 28.86 -7.81
N ALA A 189 4.18 29.79 -8.69
CA ALA A 189 3.19 30.81 -8.37
C ALA A 189 1.81 30.22 -8.05
N VAL A 190 1.42 29.13 -8.74
CA VAL A 190 0.21 28.36 -8.41
C VAL A 190 0.32 27.81 -6.98
N VAL A 191 1.44 27.16 -6.66
CA VAL A 191 1.66 26.57 -5.33
C VAL A 191 1.66 27.64 -4.24
N VAL A 192 2.26 28.81 -4.45
CA VAL A 192 2.23 29.92 -3.48
C VAL A 192 0.78 30.39 -3.23
N LEU A 193 -0.02 30.57 -4.28
CA LEU A 193 -1.42 30.96 -4.16
C LEU A 193 -2.27 29.89 -3.43
N LEU A 194 -2.02 28.60 -3.71
CA LEU A 194 -2.72 27.49 -3.05
C LEU A 194 -2.29 27.33 -1.59
N ALA A 195 -1.00 27.49 -1.27
CA ALA A 195 -0.50 27.42 0.10
C ALA A 195 -1.16 28.46 1.00
N ARG A 196 -1.43 29.67 0.47
CA ARG A 196 -2.23 30.69 1.15
C ARG A 196 -3.69 30.24 1.37
N SER A 197 -4.29 29.63 0.37
CA SER A 197 -5.71 29.20 0.40
C SER A 197 -5.96 28.04 1.36
N TYR A 198 -5.07 27.04 1.39
CA TYR A 198 -5.20 25.85 2.25
C TYR A 198 -4.54 25.98 3.61
N GLY A 199 -3.66 26.98 3.80
CA GLY A 199 -2.91 27.17 5.04
C GLY A 199 -2.02 25.97 5.38
N GLU A 200 -1.78 25.77 6.68
CA GLU A 200 -0.86 24.77 7.23
C GLU A 200 -1.36 23.32 7.15
N ALA A 201 -2.63 23.10 6.77
CA ALA A 201 -3.21 21.76 6.66
C ALA A 201 -2.65 20.99 5.45
N ALA A 202 -2.32 21.69 4.36
CA ALA A 202 -1.73 21.10 3.17
C ALA A 202 -0.22 20.88 3.34
N GLY A 203 0.21 19.63 3.25
CA GLY A 203 1.61 19.20 3.28
C GLY A 203 2.37 19.41 1.98
N GLY A 204 1.68 19.47 0.85
CA GLY A 204 2.28 19.54 -0.46
C GLY A 204 1.25 19.69 -1.58
N PHE A 205 1.74 19.97 -2.79
CA PHE A 205 0.93 20.19 -3.97
C PHE A 205 1.57 19.49 -5.16
N LEU A 206 0.80 18.69 -5.90
CA LEU A 206 1.30 17.94 -7.05
C LEU A 206 0.41 18.16 -8.28
N PRO A 207 0.96 18.58 -9.43
CA PRO A 207 0.23 18.53 -10.70
C PRO A 207 -0.19 17.11 -11.02
N MET A 208 -1.47 16.90 -11.32
CA MET A 208 -2.05 15.59 -11.66
C MET A 208 -2.49 15.52 -13.12
N ALA A 209 -3.06 16.60 -13.64
CA ALA A 209 -3.57 16.65 -14.99
C ALA A 209 -3.61 18.08 -15.53
N LEU A 210 -3.65 18.22 -16.85
CA LEU A 210 -3.78 19.46 -17.58
C LEU A 210 -4.75 19.26 -18.74
N GLY A 211 -5.82 20.04 -18.81
CA GLY A 211 -6.80 19.92 -19.89
C GLY A 211 -6.25 20.39 -21.24
N GLU A 212 -5.52 21.51 -21.29
CA GLU A 212 -4.92 21.99 -22.54
C GLU A 212 -3.62 22.78 -22.32
N LEU A 213 -2.60 22.52 -23.15
CA LEU A 213 -1.44 23.39 -23.34
C LEU A 213 -1.47 24.01 -24.73
N THR A 214 -1.40 25.34 -24.78
CA THR A 214 -1.21 26.09 -26.02
C THR A 214 0.05 26.94 -25.94
N VAL A 215 0.91 26.88 -26.97
CA VAL A 215 2.14 27.67 -27.07
C VAL A 215 2.03 28.64 -28.24
N HIS A 216 2.03 29.94 -27.95
CA HIS A 216 1.98 31.01 -28.95
C HIS A 216 3.38 31.48 -29.35
N ALA A 217 4.32 31.50 -28.41
CA ALA A 217 5.71 31.89 -28.61
C ALA A 217 6.64 31.19 -27.59
N PRO A 218 7.96 31.13 -27.84
CA PRO A 218 8.91 30.52 -26.89
C PRO A 218 8.87 31.17 -25.50
N VAL A 219 8.85 30.34 -24.46
CA VAL A 219 8.97 30.71 -23.04
C VAL A 219 10.38 30.34 -22.58
N THR A 220 11.35 31.18 -22.93
CA THR A 220 12.79 30.90 -22.72
C THR A 220 13.55 32.02 -22.02
N GLY A 221 12.88 33.11 -21.64
CA GLY A 221 13.48 34.27 -20.99
C GLY A 221 12.56 34.91 -19.96
N ALA A 222 12.85 36.16 -19.58
CA ALA A 222 12.06 36.90 -18.61
C ALA A 222 10.60 37.08 -19.09
N CYS A 223 9.65 36.82 -18.19
CA CYS A 223 8.23 36.86 -18.49
C CYS A 223 7.39 37.18 -17.24
N ARG A 224 6.07 37.22 -17.41
CA ARG A 224 5.09 37.26 -16.33
C ARG A 224 4.23 36.00 -16.39
N ALA A 225 3.65 35.59 -15.27
CA ALA A 225 2.63 34.55 -15.26
C ALA A 225 1.40 35.02 -14.48
N HIS A 226 0.25 35.07 -15.16
CA HIS A 226 -1.04 35.30 -14.51
C HIS A 226 -1.68 33.95 -14.20
N VAL A 227 -1.92 33.73 -12.92
CA VAL A 227 -2.54 32.51 -12.38
C VAL A 227 -3.93 32.85 -11.88
N THR A 228 -4.93 32.02 -12.18
CA THR A 228 -6.24 32.08 -11.53
C THR A 228 -6.64 30.71 -11.02
N VAL A 229 -7.38 30.65 -9.92
CA VAL A 229 -7.91 29.43 -9.31
C VAL A 229 -9.42 29.51 -9.29
N ASP A 230 -10.08 28.64 -10.04
CA ASP A 230 -11.53 28.69 -10.19
C ASP A 230 -12.26 27.68 -9.30
N ARG A 231 -11.57 26.62 -8.86
CA ARG A 231 -12.11 25.58 -7.99
C ARG A 231 -11.12 25.16 -6.90
N LEU A 232 -11.62 25.10 -5.67
CA LEU A 232 -10.93 24.59 -4.48
C LEU A 232 -11.80 23.53 -3.82
N THR A 233 -11.20 22.38 -3.48
CA THR A 233 -11.82 21.29 -2.71
C THR A 233 -10.81 20.76 -1.69
N ASP A 234 -11.23 19.97 -0.71
CA ASP A 234 -10.33 19.48 0.34
C ASP A 234 -9.10 18.72 -0.18
N ARG A 235 -9.19 18.07 -1.35
CA ARG A 235 -8.14 17.21 -1.91
C ARG A 235 -7.55 17.67 -3.24
N ALA A 236 -8.12 18.70 -3.87
CA ALA A 236 -7.69 19.17 -5.17
C ALA A 236 -8.08 20.63 -5.45
N ALA A 237 -7.31 21.28 -6.30
CA ALA A 237 -7.58 22.60 -6.86
C ALA A 237 -7.51 22.57 -8.39
N ARG A 238 -8.22 23.48 -9.04
CA ARG A 238 -8.12 23.72 -10.49
C ARG A 238 -7.66 25.15 -10.74
N ALA A 239 -6.63 25.27 -11.59
CA ALA A 239 -5.99 26.54 -11.90
C ALA A 239 -5.83 26.73 -13.41
N GLU A 240 -5.75 28.00 -13.81
CA GLU A 240 -5.37 28.45 -15.15
C GLU A 240 -4.06 29.22 -15.03
N VAL A 241 -3.13 28.99 -15.96
CA VAL A 241 -1.86 29.71 -16.00
C VAL A 241 -1.66 30.30 -17.39
N THR A 242 -1.56 31.61 -17.49
CA THR A 242 -1.17 32.31 -18.73
C THR A 242 0.20 32.92 -18.54
N VAL A 243 1.19 32.43 -19.29
CA VAL A 243 2.53 33.02 -19.36
C VAL A 243 2.51 34.15 -20.39
N LEU A 244 3.06 35.31 -20.02
CA LEU A 244 2.90 36.59 -20.71
C LEU A 244 4.27 37.24 -20.94
N ASP A 245 4.41 38.00 -22.02
CA ASP A 245 5.55 38.90 -22.21
C ASP A 245 5.43 40.18 -21.35
N ALA A 246 6.41 41.07 -21.47
CA ALA A 246 6.44 42.34 -20.74
C ALA A 246 5.26 43.30 -21.06
N THR A 247 4.55 43.08 -22.17
CA THR A 247 3.40 43.88 -22.60
C THR A 247 2.05 43.23 -22.30
N GLY A 248 2.05 42.01 -21.74
CA GLY A 248 0.84 41.24 -21.45
C GLY A 248 0.37 40.37 -22.62
N GLN A 249 1.19 40.14 -23.64
CA GLN A 249 0.86 39.20 -24.72
C GLN A 249 1.09 37.76 -24.27
N PRO A 250 0.14 36.82 -24.47
CA PRO A 250 0.33 35.42 -24.12
C PRO A 250 1.44 34.74 -24.92
N LEU A 251 2.40 34.15 -24.20
CA LEU A 251 3.44 33.26 -24.73
C LEU A 251 2.97 31.80 -24.68
N ALA A 252 2.35 31.38 -23.59
CA ALA A 252 1.77 30.05 -23.41
C ALA A 252 0.56 30.08 -22.46
N ARG A 253 -0.35 29.12 -22.60
CA ARG A 253 -1.52 28.94 -21.73
C ARG A 253 -1.65 27.48 -21.30
N LEU A 254 -1.81 27.27 -20.01
CA LEU A 254 -2.14 26.00 -19.38
C LEU A 254 -3.54 26.12 -18.81
N ARG A 255 -4.48 25.37 -19.38
CA ARG A 255 -5.89 25.36 -18.97
C ARG A 255 -6.26 24.11 -18.20
N ASP A 256 -7.19 24.25 -17.27
CA ASP A 256 -7.69 23.18 -16.42
C ASP A 256 -6.55 22.41 -15.71
N LEU A 257 -5.54 23.11 -15.21
CA LEU A 257 -4.46 22.50 -14.44
C LEU A 257 -5.03 21.99 -13.12
N THR A 258 -5.08 20.68 -12.97
CA THR A 258 -5.55 20.02 -11.74
C THR A 258 -4.36 19.74 -10.84
N VAL A 259 -4.41 20.29 -9.62
CA VAL A 259 -3.39 20.13 -8.59
C VAL A 259 -3.98 19.35 -7.44
N ARG A 260 -3.36 18.22 -7.08
CA ARG A 260 -3.72 17.46 -5.88
C ARG A 260 -3.10 18.12 -4.65
N VAL A 261 -3.91 18.24 -3.61
CA VAL A 261 -3.49 18.72 -2.29
C VAL A 261 -3.11 17.51 -1.45
N LEU A 262 -1.89 17.49 -0.93
CA LEU A 262 -1.41 16.46 -0.02
C LEU A 262 -1.62 16.93 1.42
N ASP A 263 -1.98 16.01 2.31
CA ASP A 263 -1.99 16.27 3.74
C ASP A 263 -0.57 16.41 4.28
N ARG A 264 -0.39 17.20 5.35
CA ARG A 264 0.92 17.35 5.99
C ARG A 264 1.36 16.04 6.63
N ALA A 265 2.50 15.51 6.19
CA ALA A 265 3.11 14.31 6.76
C ALA A 265 3.31 14.50 8.27
N ARG A 266 2.63 13.67 9.07
CA ARG A 266 2.82 13.65 10.51
C ARG A 266 4.14 12.93 10.83
N PRO A 267 4.88 13.33 11.88
CA PRO A 267 6.04 12.58 12.32
C PRO A 267 5.65 11.12 12.59
N ALA A 268 6.49 10.18 12.15
CA ALA A 268 6.22 8.75 12.29
C ALA A 268 5.93 8.39 13.75
N GLY A 269 4.68 8.00 14.02
CA GLY A 269 4.24 7.53 15.34
C GLY A 269 4.53 6.05 15.51
N SER A 270 4.60 5.58 16.76
CA SER A 270 4.57 4.16 17.08
C SER A 270 3.43 3.87 18.03
N ALA A 271 2.60 2.88 17.74
CA ALA A 271 1.46 2.50 18.56
C ALA A 271 1.19 0.99 18.51
N LEU A 272 0.53 0.48 19.54
CA LEU A 272 -0.16 -0.81 19.46
C LEU A 272 -1.61 -0.56 19.08
N LEU A 273 -2.11 -1.29 18.10
CA LEU A 273 -3.50 -1.26 17.65
C LEU A 273 -4.17 -2.62 17.93
N VAL A 274 -5.49 -2.64 18.00
CA VAL A 274 -6.32 -3.85 18.04
C VAL A 274 -7.31 -3.81 16.88
N ARG A 275 -7.69 -4.98 16.36
CA ARG A 275 -8.80 -5.07 15.41
C ARG A 275 -10.12 -5.05 16.17
N ARG A 276 -10.99 -4.12 15.84
CA ARG A 276 -12.36 -4.05 16.37
C ARG A 276 -13.36 -4.20 15.24
N TRP A 277 -14.26 -5.16 15.39
CA TRP A 277 -15.43 -5.30 14.52
C TRP A 277 -16.42 -4.18 14.82
N THR A 278 -16.79 -3.41 13.79
CA THR A 278 -17.78 -2.32 13.90
C THR A 278 -18.90 -2.55 12.92
N ALA A 279 -20.10 -2.08 13.28
CA ALA A 279 -21.27 -2.14 12.41
C ALA A 279 -20.98 -1.49 11.05
N ALA A 280 -21.38 -2.17 9.98
CA ALA A 280 -21.29 -1.69 8.61
C ALA A 280 -22.68 -1.75 7.96
N PRO A 281 -23.02 -0.82 7.06
CA PRO A 281 -24.28 -0.88 6.34
C PRO A 281 -24.38 -2.19 5.53
N ALA A 282 -25.59 -2.74 5.45
CA ALA A 282 -25.87 -3.87 4.56
C ALA A 282 -25.64 -3.44 3.10
N LYS A 283 -25.06 -4.32 2.29
CA LYS A 283 -24.71 -4.05 0.89
C LYS A 283 -25.92 -3.97 -0.06
N ASP A 284 -27.14 -4.20 0.43
CA ASP A 284 -28.37 -4.10 -0.37
C ASP A 284 -28.63 -2.69 -0.93
N ALA A 285 -28.08 -1.65 -0.28
CA ALA A 285 -28.12 -0.27 -0.77
C ALA A 285 -27.07 0.04 -1.86
N GLU A 286 -26.16 -0.89 -2.14
CA GLU A 286 -25.08 -0.82 -3.12
C GLU A 286 -25.17 -1.96 -4.15
N ASP A 287 -26.39 -2.34 -4.56
CA ASP A 287 -26.56 -3.33 -5.62
C ASP A 287 -25.85 -2.84 -6.89
N THR A 288 -24.76 -3.53 -7.24
CA THR A 288 -23.95 -3.22 -8.42
C THR A 288 -24.67 -3.56 -9.73
N GLY A 289 -25.87 -4.17 -9.67
CA GLY A 289 -26.61 -4.67 -10.82
C GLY A 289 -25.93 -5.86 -11.49
N ARG A 290 -24.90 -6.43 -10.85
CA ARG A 290 -24.08 -7.50 -11.40
C ARG A 290 -24.84 -8.82 -11.38
N ARG A 291 -25.16 -9.33 -12.57
CA ARG A 291 -25.74 -10.66 -12.74
C ARG A 291 -24.64 -11.72 -12.59
N VAL A 292 -25.00 -12.84 -11.96
CA VAL A 292 -24.19 -14.05 -11.92
C VAL A 292 -24.74 -14.95 -13.02
N ALA A 293 -24.02 -15.16 -14.12
CA ALA A 293 -24.50 -16.03 -15.19
C ALA A 293 -24.17 -17.50 -14.88
N THR A 294 -23.00 -17.73 -14.26
CA THR A 294 -22.50 -19.06 -13.87
C THR A 294 -22.07 -19.07 -12.41
N GLY A 295 -22.51 -20.07 -11.65
CA GLY A 295 -22.21 -20.21 -10.23
C GLY A 295 -21.70 -21.60 -9.86
N ALA A 296 -20.88 -21.69 -8.82
CA ALA A 296 -20.48 -22.96 -8.23
C ALA A 296 -20.60 -22.94 -6.70
N VAL A 297 -20.96 -24.07 -6.12
CA VAL A 297 -20.99 -24.28 -4.66
C VAL A 297 -20.07 -25.44 -4.28
N VAL A 298 -19.31 -25.26 -3.21
CA VAL A 298 -18.43 -26.30 -2.65
C VAL A 298 -18.82 -26.51 -1.20
N ALA A 299 -19.44 -27.65 -0.89
CA ALA A 299 -19.84 -28.00 0.48
C ALA A 299 -19.79 -29.51 0.70
N ALA A 300 -19.50 -29.96 1.91
CA ALA A 300 -19.42 -31.40 2.22
C ALA A 300 -20.80 -32.06 2.15
N ASP A 301 -21.81 -31.41 2.71
CA ASP A 301 -23.18 -31.91 2.79
C ASP A 301 -24.03 -31.53 1.55
N PRO A 302 -24.75 -32.48 0.91
CA PRO A 302 -25.63 -32.17 -0.22
C PRO A 302 -26.76 -31.17 0.08
N ALA A 303 -27.34 -31.17 1.28
CA ALA A 303 -28.41 -30.22 1.61
C ALA A 303 -27.85 -28.79 1.69
N ARG A 304 -26.66 -28.63 2.29
CA ARG A 304 -25.90 -27.36 2.26
C ARG A 304 -25.56 -26.89 0.84
N ARG A 305 -25.20 -27.79 -0.08
CA ARG A 305 -24.99 -27.42 -1.49
C ARG A 305 -26.26 -26.81 -2.10
N ALA A 306 -27.41 -27.41 -1.85
CA ALA A 306 -28.69 -26.90 -2.34
C ALA A 306 -29.00 -25.51 -1.76
N ALA A 307 -28.87 -25.34 -0.43
CA ALA A 307 -29.10 -24.07 0.24
C ALA A 307 -28.20 -22.95 -0.29
N LEU A 308 -26.90 -23.22 -0.49
CA LEU A 308 -25.96 -22.24 -1.06
C LEU A 308 -26.20 -21.96 -2.55
N ALA A 309 -26.86 -22.84 -3.29
CA ALA A 309 -27.18 -22.58 -4.69
C ALA A 309 -28.30 -21.54 -4.84
N GLU A 310 -29.16 -21.36 -3.83
CA GLU A 310 -30.30 -20.45 -3.89
C GLU A 310 -29.89 -18.97 -4.08
N PRO A 311 -28.94 -18.40 -3.29
CA PRO A 311 -28.46 -17.03 -3.51
C PRO A 311 -27.86 -16.79 -4.91
N LEU A 312 -27.17 -17.79 -5.49
CA LEU A 312 -26.60 -17.69 -6.84
C LEU A 312 -27.71 -17.69 -7.90
N THR A 313 -28.70 -18.57 -7.74
CA THR A 313 -29.86 -18.68 -8.64
C THR A 313 -30.69 -17.40 -8.61
N ALA A 314 -30.92 -16.83 -7.42
CA ALA A 314 -31.59 -15.54 -7.24
C ALA A 314 -30.88 -14.39 -7.99
N ARG A 315 -29.58 -14.54 -8.29
CA ARG A 315 -28.79 -13.59 -9.08
C ARG A 315 -28.69 -13.86 -10.57
N GLY A 316 -29.49 -14.81 -11.04
CA GLY A 316 -29.62 -15.12 -12.45
C GLY A 316 -28.73 -16.25 -12.93
N ALA A 317 -28.09 -17.01 -12.02
CA ALA A 317 -27.32 -18.18 -12.42
C ALA A 317 -28.29 -19.23 -12.96
N GLY A 318 -28.16 -19.58 -14.24
CA GLY A 318 -29.05 -20.55 -14.89
C GLY A 318 -28.81 -21.99 -14.42
N GLU A 319 -27.54 -22.36 -14.25
CA GLU A 319 -27.12 -23.63 -13.67
C GLU A 319 -26.03 -23.36 -12.61
N VAL A 320 -26.21 -23.96 -11.43
CA VAL A 320 -25.25 -23.88 -10.32
C VAL A 320 -24.60 -25.25 -10.15
N ALA A 321 -23.30 -25.33 -10.43
CA ALA A 321 -22.56 -26.57 -10.29
C ALA A 321 -22.20 -26.83 -8.82
N ALA A 322 -22.30 -28.08 -8.36
CA ALA A 322 -22.15 -28.43 -6.95
C ALA A 322 -21.05 -29.47 -6.74
N TYR A 323 -20.12 -29.18 -5.82
CA TYR A 323 -18.92 -29.99 -5.60
C TYR A 323 -18.72 -30.35 -4.13
N ALA A 324 -18.10 -31.49 -3.88
CA ALA A 324 -17.52 -31.82 -2.59
C ALA A 324 -16.17 -31.10 -2.40
N PRO A 325 -15.79 -30.73 -1.16
CA PRO A 325 -14.43 -30.31 -0.85
C PRO A 325 -13.44 -31.40 -1.27
N GLY A 326 -12.23 -31.03 -1.67
CA GLY A 326 -11.23 -32.03 -2.08
C GLY A 326 -11.37 -32.61 -3.49
N ALA A 327 -12.49 -32.46 -4.18
CA ALA A 327 -12.76 -33.20 -5.43
C ALA A 327 -11.73 -32.88 -6.53
N GLU A 328 -11.04 -33.92 -7.03
CA GLU A 328 -10.05 -33.82 -8.13
C GLU A 328 -10.71 -33.29 -9.42
N ASP A 329 -11.95 -33.73 -9.68
CA ASP A 329 -12.72 -33.32 -10.86
C ASP A 329 -13.32 -31.91 -10.79
N GLY A 330 -13.35 -31.26 -9.61
CA GLY A 330 -13.83 -29.90 -9.25
C GLY A 330 -14.44 -28.95 -10.32
N ILE A 331 -14.23 -27.63 -10.21
CA ILE A 331 -14.90 -26.64 -11.08
C ILE A 331 -14.26 -26.59 -12.49
N PRO A 332 -14.93 -26.99 -13.59
CA PRO A 332 -14.41 -26.82 -14.94
C PRO A 332 -14.55 -25.34 -15.35
N GLY A 333 -13.48 -24.73 -15.84
CA GLY A 333 -13.49 -23.33 -16.27
C GLY A 333 -13.52 -22.31 -15.13
N VAL A 334 -14.05 -21.12 -15.41
CA VAL A 334 -14.06 -19.95 -14.52
C VAL A 334 -15.51 -19.48 -14.35
N PRO A 335 -16.19 -19.78 -13.23
CA PRO A 335 -17.52 -19.26 -12.96
C PRO A 335 -17.47 -17.78 -12.55
N ASP A 336 -18.60 -17.09 -12.59
CA ASP A 336 -18.70 -15.70 -12.10
C ASP A 336 -18.62 -15.64 -10.56
N ALA A 337 -19.17 -16.65 -9.89
CA ALA A 337 -19.17 -16.74 -8.43
C ALA A 337 -19.00 -18.17 -7.91
N VAL A 338 -18.27 -18.30 -6.79
CA VAL A 338 -18.07 -19.55 -6.05
C VAL A 338 -18.39 -19.31 -4.58
N LEU A 339 -19.30 -20.11 -4.02
CA LEU A 339 -19.56 -20.15 -2.58
C LEU A 339 -18.93 -21.40 -1.99
N VAL A 340 -18.15 -21.25 -0.92
CA VAL A 340 -17.45 -22.36 -0.27
C VAL A 340 -17.89 -22.45 1.19
N ASP A 341 -18.55 -23.56 1.52
CA ASP A 341 -19.03 -23.87 2.86
C ASP A 341 -17.91 -24.47 3.69
N GLU A 342 -17.66 -23.86 4.83
CA GLU A 342 -16.71 -24.33 5.82
C GLU A 342 -15.37 -24.81 5.21
N PRO A 343 -14.62 -23.93 4.53
CA PRO A 343 -13.37 -24.29 3.87
C PRO A 343 -12.19 -24.55 4.82
N GLU A 344 -11.42 -25.60 4.54
CA GLU A 344 -10.06 -25.75 5.08
C GLU A 344 -9.02 -25.02 4.21
N PRO A 345 -7.89 -24.55 4.75
CA PRO A 345 -6.90 -23.77 4.00
C PRO A 345 -6.33 -24.50 2.77
N ALA A 346 -6.14 -25.82 2.87
CA ALA A 346 -5.68 -26.63 1.75
C ALA A 346 -6.72 -26.72 0.62
N ASP A 347 -8.01 -26.72 0.95
CA ASP A 347 -9.11 -26.68 -0.03
C ASP A 347 -9.13 -25.34 -0.76
N VAL A 348 -9.01 -24.23 -0.03
CA VAL A 348 -8.99 -22.88 -0.62
C VAL A 348 -7.78 -22.72 -1.55
N LEU A 349 -6.60 -23.20 -1.14
CA LEU A 349 -5.42 -23.15 -2.00
C LEU A 349 -5.62 -23.94 -3.30
N ARG A 350 -6.20 -25.15 -3.20
CA ARG A 350 -6.53 -25.95 -4.40
C ARG A 350 -7.54 -25.25 -5.31
N LEU A 351 -8.58 -24.66 -4.74
CA LEU A 351 -9.58 -23.88 -5.48
C LEU A 351 -8.96 -22.70 -6.21
N VAL A 352 -8.20 -21.85 -5.51
CA VAL A 352 -7.54 -20.68 -6.10
C VAL A 352 -6.59 -21.08 -7.22
N ARG A 353 -5.76 -22.11 -7.00
CA ARG A 353 -4.86 -22.63 -8.06
C ARG A 353 -5.61 -23.06 -9.30
N ARG A 354 -6.75 -23.72 -9.11
CA ARG A 354 -7.59 -24.18 -10.21
C ARG A 354 -8.21 -23.02 -10.98
N LEU A 355 -8.80 -22.06 -10.29
CA LEU A 355 -9.36 -20.85 -10.92
C LEU A 355 -8.27 -20.10 -11.71
N LEU A 356 -7.09 -19.89 -11.13
CA LEU A 356 -5.97 -19.22 -11.79
C LEU A 356 -5.45 -20.01 -13.02
N ARG A 357 -5.37 -21.34 -12.95
CA ARG A 357 -5.00 -22.19 -14.11
C ARG A 357 -5.99 -22.10 -15.26
N ASN A 358 -7.26 -21.86 -14.95
CA ASN A 358 -8.32 -21.66 -15.94
C ASN A 358 -8.32 -20.24 -16.52
N ARG A 359 -7.36 -19.37 -16.13
CA ARG A 359 -7.10 -18.04 -16.70
C ARG A 359 -8.36 -17.15 -16.73
N PRO A 360 -8.83 -16.67 -15.56
CA PRO A 360 -9.96 -15.76 -15.52
C PRO A 360 -9.67 -14.51 -16.36
N THR A 361 -10.64 -14.11 -17.18
CA THR A 361 -10.59 -12.85 -17.96
C THR A 361 -11.52 -11.79 -17.39
N THR A 362 -12.40 -12.17 -16.48
CA THR A 362 -13.33 -11.31 -15.75
C THR A 362 -13.20 -11.57 -14.25
N PRO A 363 -13.62 -10.64 -13.37
CA PRO A 363 -13.53 -10.85 -11.94
C PRO A 363 -14.44 -12.01 -11.46
N VAL A 364 -13.90 -12.92 -10.67
CA VAL A 364 -14.61 -14.03 -10.01
C VAL A 364 -14.85 -13.69 -8.55
N ARG A 365 -16.09 -13.81 -8.09
CA ARG A 365 -16.44 -13.67 -6.67
C ARG A 365 -16.25 -14.99 -5.97
N VAL A 366 -15.44 -15.03 -4.90
CA VAL A 366 -15.24 -16.25 -4.11
C VAL A 366 -15.58 -15.93 -2.66
N LEU A 367 -16.71 -16.43 -2.17
CA LEU A 367 -17.13 -16.22 -0.79
C LEU A 367 -16.84 -17.50 0.02
N LEU A 368 -16.00 -17.34 1.03
CA LEU A 368 -15.56 -18.39 1.95
C LEU A 368 -16.34 -18.23 3.24
N ILE A 369 -17.22 -19.18 3.55
CA ILE A 369 -18.23 -19.03 4.60
C ILE A 369 -17.84 -19.91 5.78
N HIS A 370 -17.80 -19.34 6.98
CA HIS A 370 -17.56 -20.12 8.20
C HIS A 370 -18.46 -19.68 9.34
N ARG A 371 -18.86 -20.63 10.17
CA ARG A 371 -19.69 -20.36 11.35
C ARG A 371 -18.87 -20.27 12.61
N HIS A 372 -19.35 -19.44 13.53
CA HIS A 372 -18.82 -19.32 14.86
C HIS A 372 -19.25 -20.51 15.73
N ASP A 373 -18.40 -20.89 16.66
CA ASP A 373 -18.78 -21.77 17.77
C ASP A 373 -19.05 -20.93 19.03
N ALA A 374 -19.24 -21.58 20.18
CA ALA A 374 -19.52 -20.89 21.44
C ALA A 374 -18.40 -19.92 21.88
N ASP A 375 -17.19 -20.10 21.34
CA ASP A 375 -16.01 -19.28 21.62
C ASP A 375 -15.72 -18.26 20.49
N GLY A 376 -16.65 -18.05 19.54
CA GLY A 376 -16.55 -17.06 18.47
C GLY A 376 -16.09 -17.62 17.12
N ALA A 377 -15.20 -16.94 16.38
CA ALA A 377 -14.75 -17.34 15.03
C ALA A 377 -13.59 -18.35 15.03
N ARG A 378 -13.73 -19.51 14.38
CA ARG A 378 -12.72 -20.60 14.47
C ARG A 378 -11.38 -20.17 13.87
N PRO A 379 -10.24 -20.30 14.58
CA PRO A 379 -8.96 -19.75 14.12
C PRO A 379 -8.54 -20.25 12.73
N GLU A 380 -8.78 -21.52 12.43
CA GLU A 380 -8.47 -22.13 11.14
C GLU A 380 -9.23 -21.48 9.98
N ARG A 381 -10.40 -20.90 10.27
CA ARG A 381 -11.33 -20.35 9.29
C ARG A 381 -11.20 -18.84 9.20
N ALA A 382 -11.16 -18.16 10.34
CA ALA A 382 -10.91 -16.71 10.42
C ALA A 382 -9.57 -16.33 9.75
N ALA A 383 -8.54 -17.18 9.88
CA ALA A 383 -7.23 -16.96 9.27
C ALA A 383 -7.24 -16.87 7.74
N LEU A 384 -8.30 -17.35 7.07
CA LEU A 384 -8.47 -17.21 5.62
C LEU A 384 -8.54 -15.74 5.18
N GLY A 385 -8.83 -14.79 6.08
CA GLY A 385 -8.79 -13.36 5.78
C GLY A 385 -7.40 -12.92 5.29
N GLY A 386 -6.33 -13.34 5.97
CA GLY A 386 -4.95 -13.07 5.56
C GLY A 386 -4.58 -13.72 4.22
N PHE A 387 -5.06 -14.93 3.98
CA PHE A 387 -4.92 -15.62 2.71
C PHE A 387 -5.61 -14.86 1.56
N ALA A 388 -6.87 -14.47 1.77
CA ALA A 388 -7.71 -13.78 0.79
C ALA A 388 -7.12 -12.42 0.36
N ARG A 389 -6.60 -11.64 1.31
CA ARG A 389 -5.89 -10.36 0.99
C ARG A 389 -4.72 -10.58 0.06
N THR A 390 -3.92 -11.61 0.34
CA THR A 390 -2.74 -11.91 -0.47
C THR A 390 -3.13 -12.36 -1.86
N VAL A 391 -4.09 -13.28 -2.01
CA VAL A 391 -4.57 -13.72 -3.33
C VAL A 391 -5.12 -12.55 -4.15
N ARG A 392 -5.86 -11.64 -3.52
CA ARG A 392 -6.36 -10.42 -4.18
C ARG A 392 -5.24 -9.48 -4.64
N ALA A 393 -4.18 -9.37 -3.84
CA ALA A 393 -2.99 -8.59 -4.22
C ALA A 393 -2.20 -9.24 -5.37
N GLU A 394 -2.19 -10.57 -5.44
CA GLU A 394 -1.54 -11.32 -6.53
C GLU A 394 -2.34 -11.29 -7.84
N ASN A 395 -3.67 -11.41 -7.75
CA ASN A 395 -4.55 -11.35 -8.91
C ASN A 395 -5.90 -10.70 -8.55
N PRO A 396 -6.10 -9.41 -8.92
CA PRO A 396 -7.33 -8.68 -8.63
C PRO A 396 -8.60 -9.27 -9.25
N LEU A 397 -8.49 -10.16 -10.24
CA LEU A 397 -9.64 -10.87 -10.80
C LEU A 397 -10.22 -11.88 -9.81
N LEU A 398 -9.50 -12.34 -8.79
CA LEU A 398 -10.05 -13.21 -7.77
C LEU A 398 -10.46 -12.39 -6.54
N ALA A 399 -11.72 -11.96 -6.51
CA ALA A 399 -12.29 -11.20 -5.41
C ALA A 399 -12.75 -12.15 -4.28
N LEU A 400 -11.79 -12.61 -3.48
CA LEU A 400 -12.05 -13.44 -2.30
C LEU A 400 -12.62 -12.59 -1.14
N GLN A 401 -13.65 -13.13 -0.51
CA GLN A 401 -14.20 -12.61 0.74
C GLN A 401 -14.40 -13.76 1.74
N VAL A 402 -14.14 -13.48 3.01
CA VAL A 402 -14.32 -14.39 4.13
C VAL A 402 -15.47 -13.88 4.98
N ILE A 403 -16.50 -14.71 5.13
CA ILE A 403 -17.75 -14.36 5.79
C ILE A 403 -17.88 -15.23 7.05
N GLY A 404 -17.73 -14.59 8.20
CA GLY A 404 -18.00 -15.18 9.51
C GLY A 404 -19.45 -14.98 9.91
N VAL A 405 -20.13 -16.06 10.30
CA VAL A 405 -21.54 -16.05 10.69
C VAL A 405 -21.64 -16.49 12.14
N ASP A 406 -22.19 -15.62 12.99
CA ASP A 406 -22.35 -15.87 14.41
C ASP A 406 -23.48 -16.88 14.70
N GLN A 407 -23.49 -17.47 15.89
CA GLN A 407 -24.46 -18.48 16.29
C GLN A 407 -25.89 -17.94 16.42
N ASP A 408 -26.01 -16.62 16.59
CA ASP A 408 -27.29 -15.92 16.67
C ASP A 408 -27.92 -15.60 15.30
N VAL A 409 -27.23 -15.95 14.20
CA VAL A 409 -27.74 -15.85 12.83
C VAL A 409 -28.29 -17.21 12.39
N ASP A 410 -29.58 -17.24 12.05
CA ASP A 410 -30.25 -18.43 11.53
C ASP A 410 -29.96 -18.66 10.03
N GLU A 411 -30.45 -19.77 9.48
CA GLU A 411 -30.22 -20.13 8.07
C GLU A 411 -30.78 -19.08 7.09
N ALA A 412 -31.90 -18.44 7.43
CA ALA A 412 -32.49 -17.39 6.61
C ALA A 412 -31.63 -16.12 6.63
N GLY A 413 -31.08 -15.76 7.79
CA GLY A 413 -30.13 -14.67 7.95
C GLY A 413 -28.82 -14.93 7.21
N GLU A 414 -28.29 -16.16 7.25
CA GLU A 414 -27.12 -16.57 6.46
C GLU A 414 -27.40 -16.42 4.95
N ALA A 415 -28.54 -16.90 4.47
CA ALA A 415 -28.93 -16.78 3.06
C ALA A 415 -29.06 -15.31 2.62
N ALA A 416 -29.66 -14.46 3.45
CA ALA A 416 -29.76 -13.03 3.21
C ALA A 416 -28.39 -12.34 3.19
N ALA A 417 -27.49 -12.71 4.11
CA ALA A 417 -26.12 -12.21 4.15
C ALA A 417 -25.35 -12.53 2.85
N LEU A 418 -25.43 -13.78 2.38
CA LEU A 418 -24.80 -14.20 1.13
C LEU A 418 -25.39 -13.47 -0.08
N ALA A 419 -26.71 -13.31 -0.12
CA ALA A 419 -27.38 -12.56 -1.15
C ALA A 419 -26.92 -11.09 -1.17
N ALA A 420 -26.75 -10.44 -0.01
CA ALA A 420 -26.24 -9.07 0.09
C ALA A 420 -24.78 -8.96 -0.37
N GLU A 421 -23.90 -9.87 0.10
CA GLU A 421 -22.48 -9.84 -0.27
C GLU A 421 -22.26 -10.09 -1.76
N LEU A 422 -23.01 -10.99 -2.38
CA LEU A 422 -23.00 -11.17 -3.84
C LEU A 422 -23.42 -9.89 -4.59
N ALA A 423 -24.07 -8.91 -3.94
CA ALA A 423 -24.69 -7.73 -4.57
C ALA A 423 -23.72 -6.58 -4.64
N GLY A 424 -23.01 -6.43 -3.52
CA GLY A 424 -21.96 -5.45 -3.36
C GLY A 424 -20.78 -5.71 -4.29
N ASP A 425 -19.83 -4.80 -4.21
CA ASP A 425 -18.58 -4.81 -4.98
C ASP A 425 -17.52 -5.80 -4.47
N GLY A 426 -17.71 -6.39 -3.29
CA GLY A 426 -16.77 -7.32 -2.67
C GLY A 426 -15.47 -6.66 -2.17
N ARG A 427 -15.47 -5.34 -1.94
CA ARG A 427 -14.27 -4.63 -1.45
C ARG A 427 -13.81 -5.14 -0.09
N ASP A 428 -14.75 -5.40 0.82
CA ASP A 428 -14.46 -5.87 2.18
C ASP A 428 -14.01 -7.34 2.15
N VAL A 429 -12.74 -7.59 2.47
CA VAL A 429 -12.16 -8.95 2.43
C VAL A 429 -12.71 -9.83 3.54
N GLU A 430 -12.98 -9.26 4.71
CA GLU A 430 -13.51 -9.95 5.88
C GLU A 430 -14.80 -9.26 6.31
N VAL A 431 -15.84 -10.06 6.53
CA VAL A 431 -17.16 -9.60 6.94
C VAL A 431 -17.69 -10.54 8.03
N GLY A 432 -18.27 -9.97 9.08
CA GLY A 432 -18.95 -10.68 10.15
C GLY A 432 -20.44 -10.41 10.10
N TYR A 433 -21.25 -11.43 10.34
CA TYR A 433 -22.70 -11.31 10.50
C TYR A 433 -23.09 -11.81 11.89
N THR A 434 -23.83 -10.97 12.61
CA THR A 434 -24.42 -11.26 13.92
C THR A 434 -25.92 -10.96 13.86
N GLY A 435 -26.66 -11.26 14.92
CA GLY A 435 -28.06 -10.84 15.08
C GLY A 435 -28.23 -9.31 15.09
N SER A 436 -27.15 -8.55 15.29
CA SER A 436 -27.13 -7.09 15.16
C SER A 436 -26.84 -6.58 13.75
N GLY A 437 -26.56 -7.49 12.81
CA GLY A 437 -26.27 -7.19 11.41
C GLY A 437 -24.80 -7.35 11.01
N ARG A 438 -24.46 -6.73 9.88
CA ARG A 438 -23.15 -6.81 9.23
C ARG A 438 -22.10 -6.00 9.97
N GLN A 439 -20.89 -6.55 10.10
CA GLN A 439 -19.73 -5.90 10.70
C GLN A 439 -18.49 -6.09 9.84
N VAL A 440 -17.58 -5.12 9.91
CA VAL A 440 -16.24 -5.21 9.29
C VAL A 440 -15.16 -4.81 10.30
N PRO A 441 -13.93 -5.31 10.16
CA PRO A 441 -12.87 -5.05 11.12
C PRO A 441 -12.11 -3.75 10.80
N HIS A 442 -11.91 -2.90 11.79
CA HIS A 442 -11.08 -1.70 11.73
C HIS A 442 -9.95 -1.75 12.76
N ALA A 443 -8.82 -1.12 12.46
CA ALA A 443 -7.75 -0.99 13.42
C ALA A 443 -8.03 0.22 14.32
N VAL A 444 -7.91 0.05 15.63
CA VAL A 444 -8.08 1.14 16.60
C VAL A 444 -6.96 1.08 17.64
N PRO A 445 -6.60 2.20 18.29
CA PRO A 445 -5.60 2.19 19.36
C PRO A 445 -5.91 1.12 20.42
N ALA A 446 -4.91 0.31 20.76
CA ALA A 446 -5.03 -0.69 21.80
C ALA A 446 -5.26 -0.02 23.17
N PRO A 447 -6.11 -0.59 24.03
CA PRO A 447 -6.20 -0.15 25.42
C PRO A 447 -4.82 -0.23 26.10
N ARG A 448 -4.49 0.75 26.94
CA ARG A 448 -3.25 0.72 27.72
C ARG A 448 -3.36 -0.37 28.80
N THR A 449 -2.37 -1.26 28.82
CA THR A 449 -2.19 -2.28 29.85
C THR A 449 -0.84 -2.10 30.51
N GLU A 450 -0.76 -2.39 31.81
CA GLU A 450 0.53 -2.46 32.51
C GLU A 450 1.28 -3.72 32.05
N PRO A 451 2.53 -3.61 31.58
CA PRO A 451 3.31 -4.77 31.16
C PRO A 451 3.52 -5.79 32.26
N ALA A 452 3.45 -7.07 31.91
CA ALA A 452 3.85 -8.16 32.79
C ALA A 452 5.34 -8.02 33.19
N PRO A 453 5.70 -8.31 34.44
CA PRO A 453 7.07 -8.15 34.93
C PRO A 453 8.01 -9.21 34.33
N VAL A 454 9.27 -8.82 34.14
CA VAL A 454 10.37 -9.77 33.92
C VAL A 454 11.08 -9.98 35.25
N ARG A 455 11.19 -11.24 35.69
CA ARG A 455 11.68 -11.64 37.01
C ARG A 455 13.17 -11.94 37.00
N ALA A 456 13.84 -11.50 38.06
CA ALA A 456 15.27 -11.73 38.33
C ALA A 456 15.65 -13.21 38.39
N ASP A 457 14.73 -14.05 38.86
CA ASP A 457 14.85 -15.50 39.00
C ASP A 457 14.05 -16.27 37.94
N GLY A 458 13.47 -15.57 36.95
CA GLY A 458 12.56 -16.17 35.98
C GLY A 458 13.26 -16.90 34.83
N VAL A 459 12.61 -17.96 34.34
CA VAL A 459 13.04 -18.73 33.15
C VAL A 459 12.14 -18.40 31.96
N TYR A 460 12.74 -17.93 30.86
CA TYR A 460 12.02 -17.51 29.66
C TYR A 460 12.39 -18.34 28.44
N VAL A 461 11.41 -18.85 27.70
CA VAL A 461 11.63 -19.69 26.52
C VAL A 461 11.34 -18.89 25.25
N ILE A 462 12.26 -18.91 24.27
CA ILE A 462 12.08 -18.23 22.98
C ILE A 462 12.18 -19.24 21.82
N SER A 463 11.07 -19.53 21.16
CA SER A 463 11.09 -20.30 19.92
C SER A 463 11.59 -19.46 18.75
N GLY A 464 12.35 -20.07 17.82
CA GLY A 464 13.05 -19.28 16.81
C GLY A 464 14.10 -18.34 17.43
N GLY A 465 14.54 -18.62 18.67
CA GLY A 465 15.40 -17.74 19.45
C GLY A 465 16.79 -17.50 18.85
N ALA A 466 17.25 -18.42 17.99
CA ALA A 466 18.47 -18.25 17.21
C ALA A 466 18.29 -17.35 15.98
N GLY A 467 17.08 -16.90 15.64
CA GLY A 467 16.80 -15.93 14.58
C GLY A 467 17.10 -14.49 15.00
N GLY A 468 17.08 -13.54 14.06
CA GLY A 468 17.45 -12.15 14.34
C GLY A 468 16.57 -11.48 15.39
N LEU A 469 15.24 -11.50 15.23
CA LEU A 469 14.30 -10.99 16.24
C LEU A 469 14.37 -11.75 17.57
N GLY A 470 14.52 -13.08 17.51
CA GLY A 470 14.65 -13.92 18.71
C GLY A 470 15.84 -13.50 19.58
N ARG A 471 16.99 -13.19 18.98
CA ARG A 471 18.19 -12.71 19.69
C ARG A 471 18.00 -11.30 20.26
N LEU A 472 17.36 -10.39 19.52
CA LEU A 472 17.06 -9.04 19.99
C LEU A 472 16.14 -9.07 21.23
N VAL A 473 15.12 -9.91 21.19
CA VAL A 473 14.21 -10.11 22.33
C VAL A 473 14.93 -10.79 23.50
N ALA A 474 15.76 -11.80 23.24
CA ALA A 474 16.57 -12.44 24.29
C ALA A 474 17.44 -11.42 25.04
N GLY A 475 18.19 -10.59 24.29
CA GLY A 475 18.99 -9.51 24.87
C GLY A 475 18.14 -8.54 25.67
N ARG A 476 16.97 -8.15 25.13
CA ARG A 476 16.06 -7.26 25.84
C ARG A 476 15.51 -7.85 27.14
N LEU A 477 15.18 -9.14 27.19
CA LEU A 477 14.76 -9.79 28.42
C LEU A 477 15.88 -9.79 29.47
N LEU A 478 17.14 -10.00 29.05
CA LEU A 478 18.29 -9.91 29.94
C LEU A 478 18.51 -8.48 30.47
N ASP A 479 18.32 -7.45 29.65
CA ASP A 479 18.35 -6.04 30.07
C ASP A 479 17.25 -5.72 31.10
N ARG A 480 16.16 -6.49 31.08
CA ARG A 480 15.07 -6.44 32.06
C ARG A 480 15.30 -7.40 33.23
N ASN A 481 16.55 -7.84 33.44
CA ASN A 481 16.98 -8.74 34.49
C ASN A 481 16.36 -10.14 34.44
N ALA A 482 16.05 -10.70 33.27
CA ALA A 482 15.69 -12.11 33.20
C ALA A 482 16.80 -13.00 33.80
N GLY A 483 16.42 -13.94 34.67
CA GLY A 483 17.35 -14.87 35.30
C GLY A 483 17.96 -15.86 34.30
N ARG A 484 17.11 -16.47 33.46
CA ARG A 484 17.52 -17.40 32.40
C ARG A 484 16.69 -17.20 31.14
N VAL A 485 17.32 -17.29 29.97
CA VAL A 485 16.65 -17.35 28.67
C VAL A 485 17.04 -18.64 27.94
N VAL A 486 16.07 -19.42 27.49
CA VAL A 486 16.27 -20.67 26.73
C VAL A 486 15.80 -20.48 25.30
N LEU A 487 16.74 -20.48 24.36
CA LEU A 487 16.47 -20.35 22.93
C LEU A 487 16.21 -21.73 22.32
N LEU A 488 15.09 -21.86 21.60
CA LEU A 488 14.72 -23.07 20.87
C LEU A 488 14.89 -22.86 19.36
N GLY A 489 15.42 -23.86 18.66
CA GLY A 489 15.44 -23.88 17.19
C GLY A 489 15.91 -25.21 16.60
N ARG A 490 15.83 -25.35 15.28
CA ARG A 490 16.16 -26.62 14.58
C ARG A 490 17.62 -26.74 14.14
N GLY A 491 18.32 -25.61 14.03
CA GLY A 491 19.69 -25.53 13.56
C GLY A 491 20.71 -26.06 14.58
N ALA A 492 21.99 -25.99 14.23
CA ALA A 492 23.08 -26.32 15.14
C ALA A 492 23.18 -25.37 16.35
N GLY A 493 22.56 -24.18 16.24
CA GLY A 493 22.67 -23.11 17.24
C GLY A 493 23.90 -22.22 17.04
N PRO A 494 24.03 -21.15 17.84
CA PRO A 494 25.25 -20.34 17.91
C PRO A 494 26.42 -21.15 18.50
N ALA A 495 27.67 -20.73 18.23
CA ALA A 495 28.83 -21.49 18.70
C ALA A 495 28.99 -21.38 20.23
N PRO A 496 29.63 -22.36 20.89
CA PRO A 496 29.90 -22.30 22.32
C PRO A 496 30.68 -21.02 22.68
N GLY A 497 30.16 -20.22 23.61
CA GLY A 497 30.77 -18.96 24.05
C GLY A 497 30.24 -17.69 23.36
N ASP A 498 29.42 -17.81 22.31
CA ASP A 498 28.81 -16.66 21.62
C ASP A 498 27.59 -16.08 22.36
N LEU A 499 27.13 -16.76 23.41
CA LEU A 499 25.95 -16.41 24.18
C LEU A 499 26.33 -15.96 25.59
N ASP A 500 25.57 -15.00 26.13
CA ASP A 500 25.59 -14.67 27.56
C ASP A 500 25.35 -15.94 28.39
N GLU A 501 26.01 -16.05 29.55
CA GLU A 501 25.93 -17.23 30.43
C GLU A 501 24.51 -17.54 30.93
N ARG A 502 23.62 -16.54 30.90
CA ARG A 502 22.19 -16.68 31.23
C ARG A 502 21.38 -17.24 30.06
N ILE A 503 21.97 -17.41 28.88
CA ILE A 503 21.30 -17.96 27.70
C ILE A 503 21.71 -19.41 27.46
N ALA A 504 20.73 -20.31 27.37
CA ALA A 504 20.92 -21.68 26.91
C ALA A 504 20.28 -21.89 25.54
N TYR A 505 20.90 -22.71 24.68
CA TYR A 505 20.28 -23.16 23.43
C TYR A 505 19.83 -24.61 23.53
N ARG A 506 18.65 -24.92 22.99
CA ARG A 506 18.13 -26.29 22.84
C ARG A 506 17.68 -26.51 21.40
N ARG A 507 18.19 -27.58 20.80
CA ARG A 507 17.79 -27.98 19.45
C ARG A 507 16.48 -28.75 19.51
N VAL A 508 15.41 -28.16 19.00
CA VAL A 508 14.07 -28.74 18.96
C VAL A 508 13.29 -28.22 17.76
N ASP A 509 12.56 -29.11 17.09
CA ASP A 509 11.52 -28.69 16.15
C ASP A 509 10.24 -28.42 16.92
N VAL A 510 9.80 -27.17 16.94
CA VAL A 510 8.58 -26.81 17.64
C VAL A 510 7.33 -27.40 17.01
N GLY A 511 7.37 -27.82 15.74
CA GLY A 511 6.28 -28.56 15.12
C GLY A 511 6.09 -29.98 15.65
N ASP A 512 7.04 -30.52 16.43
CA ASP A 512 6.95 -31.83 17.08
C ASP A 512 6.59 -31.67 18.57
N ALA A 513 5.31 -31.90 18.88
CA ALA A 513 4.78 -31.75 20.24
C ALA A 513 5.50 -32.64 21.28
N ARG A 514 5.95 -33.84 20.89
CA ARG A 514 6.66 -34.74 21.81
C ARG A 514 8.06 -34.22 22.11
N ALA A 515 8.75 -33.73 21.07
CA ALA A 515 10.06 -33.13 21.24
C ALA A 515 10.02 -31.86 22.08
N VAL A 516 8.99 -31.01 21.90
CA VAL A 516 8.75 -29.82 22.73
C VAL A 516 8.52 -30.21 24.19
N ALA A 517 7.62 -31.16 24.46
CA ALA A 517 7.33 -31.61 25.82
C ALA A 517 8.58 -32.15 26.53
N ALA A 518 9.35 -33.02 25.86
CA ALA A 518 10.59 -33.55 26.42
C ALA A 518 11.63 -32.45 26.69
N CYS A 519 11.78 -31.50 25.77
CA CYS A 519 12.69 -30.37 25.91
C CYS A 519 12.32 -29.50 27.12
N LEU A 520 11.05 -29.13 27.27
CA LEU A 520 10.61 -28.27 28.36
C LEU A 520 10.66 -28.97 29.72
N THR A 521 10.46 -30.29 29.77
CA THR A 521 10.71 -31.06 31.01
C THR A 521 12.17 -30.96 31.43
N ALA A 522 13.12 -31.14 30.51
CA ALA A 522 14.54 -30.97 30.81
C ALA A 522 14.89 -29.52 31.24
N VAL A 523 14.26 -28.51 30.61
CA VAL A 523 14.41 -27.10 31.02
C VAL A 523 13.95 -26.89 32.47
N ARG A 524 12.82 -27.49 32.86
CA ARG A 524 12.30 -27.40 34.22
C ARG A 524 13.18 -28.10 35.25
N GLU A 525 13.71 -29.27 34.92
CA GLU A 525 14.64 -30.00 35.78
C GLU A 525 15.94 -29.22 36.01
N GLU A 526 16.43 -28.49 35.00
CA GLU A 526 17.70 -27.78 35.06
C GLU A 526 17.59 -26.36 35.65
N PHE A 527 16.53 -25.63 35.33
CA PHE A 527 16.42 -24.20 35.63
C PHE A 527 15.20 -23.81 36.48
N GLY A 528 14.25 -24.72 36.69
CA GLY A 528 12.99 -24.43 37.38
C GLY A 528 11.82 -24.10 36.42
N PRO A 529 10.65 -23.75 36.97
CA PRO A 529 9.43 -23.53 36.19
C PRO A 529 9.59 -22.42 35.14
N VAL A 530 8.87 -22.53 34.03
CA VAL A 530 8.88 -21.49 32.99
C VAL A 530 8.00 -20.33 33.43
N ASN A 531 8.47 -19.09 33.25
CA ASN A 531 7.75 -17.86 33.63
C ASN A 531 7.32 -17.03 32.42
N GLY A 532 7.82 -17.31 31.22
CA GLY A 532 7.30 -16.67 30.03
C GLY A 532 7.76 -17.33 28.74
N VAL A 533 6.94 -17.21 27.71
CA VAL A 533 7.21 -17.80 26.39
C VAL A 533 7.11 -16.71 25.32
N VAL A 534 8.10 -16.67 24.43
CA VAL A 534 8.05 -15.89 23.18
C VAL A 534 8.13 -16.86 22.00
N HIS A 535 7.05 -16.97 21.25
CA HIS A 535 6.97 -17.80 20.07
C HIS A 535 7.34 -16.99 18.81
N ALA A 536 8.62 -16.98 18.44
CA ALA A 536 9.13 -16.28 17.25
C ALA A 536 9.57 -17.25 16.12
N ALA A 537 9.24 -18.54 16.23
CA ALA A 537 9.50 -19.51 15.18
C ALA A 537 8.63 -19.25 13.94
N GLY A 538 9.26 -19.31 12.77
CA GLY A 538 8.59 -19.17 11.49
C GLY A 538 9.54 -19.49 10.35
N VAL A 539 8.96 -19.83 9.20
CA VAL A 539 9.69 -20.04 7.95
C VAL A 539 8.94 -19.38 6.81
N LEU A 540 9.67 -19.04 5.75
CA LEU A 540 9.09 -18.57 4.50
C LEU A 540 9.25 -19.63 3.42
N ARG A 541 8.25 -19.70 2.53
CA ARG A 541 8.27 -20.48 1.29
C ARG A 541 7.66 -19.64 0.17
N ASP A 542 8.18 -18.43 -0.03
CA ASP A 542 7.57 -17.43 -0.91
C ASP A 542 7.33 -17.99 -2.33
N GLY A 543 6.15 -17.69 -2.86
CA GLY A 543 5.66 -18.19 -4.14
C GLY A 543 4.18 -17.85 -4.32
N PHE A 544 3.80 -17.44 -5.53
CA PHE A 544 2.43 -17.10 -5.87
C PHE A 544 1.48 -18.28 -5.63
N ALA A 545 0.22 -17.97 -5.30
CA ALA A 545 -0.82 -18.95 -5.04
C ALA A 545 -0.96 -19.97 -6.18
N LEU A 546 -0.77 -19.55 -7.44
CA LEU A 546 -0.80 -20.41 -8.63
C LEU A 546 0.17 -21.62 -8.54
N THR A 547 1.39 -21.38 -8.07
CA THR A 547 2.47 -22.39 -8.06
C THR A 547 2.63 -23.07 -6.70
N LYS A 548 2.09 -22.47 -5.64
CA LYS A 548 2.21 -22.96 -4.26
C LYS A 548 1.72 -24.39 -4.07
N SER A 549 2.51 -25.24 -3.40
CA SER A 549 2.13 -26.62 -3.10
C SER A 549 1.45 -26.78 -1.73
N ALA A 550 0.83 -27.94 -1.50
CA ALA A 550 0.30 -28.29 -0.18
C ALA A 550 1.42 -28.49 0.86
N ASP A 551 2.59 -28.98 0.42
CA ASP A 551 3.75 -29.17 1.29
C ASP A 551 4.36 -27.83 1.72
N ASP A 552 4.37 -26.82 0.83
CA ASP A 552 4.78 -25.45 1.18
C ASP A 552 3.88 -24.88 2.27
N LEU A 553 2.56 -24.97 2.06
CA LEU A 553 1.55 -24.55 3.04
C LEU A 553 1.79 -25.26 4.38
N ALA A 554 1.87 -26.60 4.39
CA ALA A 554 2.11 -27.37 5.61
C ALA A 554 3.41 -26.97 6.32
N ALA A 555 4.49 -26.74 5.56
CA ALA A 555 5.78 -26.35 6.11
C ALA A 555 5.76 -24.94 6.76
N VAL A 556 5.02 -24.00 6.20
CA VAL A 556 4.88 -22.63 6.74
C VAL A 556 3.94 -22.61 7.96
N LEU A 557 2.86 -23.39 7.93
CA LEU A 557 1.93 -23.50 9.05
C LEU A 557 2.52 -24.25 10.23
N ALA A 558 3.34 -25.29 10.01
CA ALA A 558 3.86 -26.16 11.07
C ALA A 558 4.48 -25.41 12.26
N PRO A 559 5.46 -24.49 12.10
CA PRO A 559 6.03 -23.79 13.25
C PRO A 559 5.04 -22.86 13.94
N LYS A 560 4.11 -22.23 13.22
CA LYS A 560 3.18 -21.21 13.76
C LYS A 560 1.91 -21.81 14.37
N ALA A 561 1.31 -22.80 13.73
CA ALA A 561 0.07 -23.42 14.21
C ALA A 561 0.35 -24.59 15.16
N ALA A 562 1.00 -25.64 14.66
CA ALA A 562 1.33 -26.81 15.48
C ALA A 562 2.33 -26.45 16.59
N GLY A 563 3.32 -25.60 16.28
CA GLY A 563 4.30 -25.14 17.27
C GLY A 563 3.75 -24.24 18.36
N LEU A 564 2.74 -23.40 18.06
CA LEU A 564 2.02 -22.66 19.10
C LEU A 564 1.31 -23.62 20.06
N ARG A 565 0.54 -24.58 19.52
CA ARG A 565 -0.21 -25.56 20.32
C ARG A 565 0.72 -26.41 21.18
N ALA A 566 1.80 -26.92 20.60
CA ALA A 566 2.80 -27.71 21.32
C ALA A 566 3.41 -26.96 22.51
N LEU A 567 3.72 -25.67 22.34
CA LEU A 567 4.27 -24.85 23.42
C LEU A 567 3.22 -24.54 24.50
N LEU A 568 1.99 -24.20 24.10
CA LEU A 568 0.89 -23.97 25.04
C LEU A 568 0.61 -25.21 25.90
N ASP A 569 0.49 -26.38 25.27
CA ASP A 569 0.24 -27.64 25.97
C ASP A 569 1.39 -27.99 26.92
N ALA A 570 2.63 -27.82 26.46
CA ALA A 570 3.82 -28.16 27.25
C ALA A 570 4.16 -27.15 28.35
N THR A 571 3.45 -26.01 28.40
CA THR A 571 3.58 -24.96 29.44
C THR A 571 2.26 -24.69 30.18
N ALA A 572 1.25 -25.54 30.03
CA ALA A 572 -0.08 -25.33 30.60
C ALA A 572 -0.07 -25.24 32.14
N ASP A 573 0.84 -25.98 32.78
CA ASP A 573 0.99 -26.02 34.25
C ASP A 573 2.10 -25.08 34.76
N ASP A 574 2.79 -24.36 33.87
CA ASP A 574 3.83 -23.41 34.25
C ASP A 574 3.23 -22.07 34.74
N PRO A 575 3.83 -21.40 35.74
CA PRO A 575 3.36 -20.11 36.27
C PRO A 575 3.78 -18.94 35.36
N LEU A 576 3.25 -18.92 34.14
CA LEU A 576 3.57 -17.93 33.13
C LEU A 576 3.06 -16.53 33.50
N ASP A 577 3.94 -15.54 33.41
CA ASP A 577 3.60 -14.11 33.42
C ASP A 577 3.06 -13.64 32.07
N PHE A 578 3.57 -14.22 30.98
CA PHE A 578 3.15 -13.92 29.62
C PHE A 578 3.43 -15.06 28.66
N PHE A 579 2.60 -15.16 27.62
CA PHE A 579 2.86 -15.94 26.41
C PHE A 579 2.65 -15.03 25.21
N VAL A 580 3.70 -14.77 24.42
CA VAL A 580 3.65 -13.86 23.27
C VAL A 580 4.03 -14.59 21.99
N ALA A 581 3.16 -14.59 20.99
CA ALA A 581 3.42 -15.10 19.64
C ALA A 581 3.72 -13.96 18.66
N PHE A 582 4.75 -14.12 17.84
CA PHE A 582 5.10 -13.15 16.81
C PHE A 582 4.36 -13.47 15.52
N SER A 583 3.39 -12.61 15.22
CA SER A 583 2.66 -12.55 13.95
C SER A 583 3.32 -11.54 12.99
N SER A 584 2.65 -11.19 11.90
CA SER A 584 3.12 -10.22 10.90
C SER A 584 1.97 -9.42 10.31
N ILE A 585 2.22 -8.15 9.97
CA ILE A 585 1.26 -7.30 9.26
C ILE A 585 0.79 -7.89 7.92
N ALA A 586 1.50 -8.88 7.36
CA ALA A 586 1.06 -9.62 6.18
C ALA A 586 -0.36 -10.22 6.34
N ALA A 587 -0.78 -10.54 7.57
CA ALA A 587 -2.16 -10.96 7.87
C ALA A 587 -3.21 -9.85 7.58
N HIS A 588 -2.83 -8.58 7.73
CA HIS A 588 -3.73 -7.41 7.65
C HIS A 588 -3.70 -6.70 6.31
N ILE A 589 -2.55 -6.67 5.63
CA ILE A 589 -2.39 -5.95 4.36
C ILE A 589 -2.21 -6.89 3.17
N GLY A 590 -2.00 -8.18 3.41
CA GLY A 590 -1.55 -9.14 2.40
C GLY A 590 -0.12 -8.88 1.94
N SER A 591 0.51 -9.89 1.36
CA SER A 591 1.85 -9.75 0.79
C SER A 591 2.01 -10.72 -0.38
N ALA A 592 2.11 -10.22 -1.60
CA ALA A 592 2.12 -11.04 -2.81
C ALA A 592 3.23 -12.11 -2.74
N GLY A 593 2.87 -13.36 -3.03
CA GLY A 593 3.75 -14.53 -2.88
C GLY A 593 3.72 -15.17 -1.48
N GLN A 594 2.98 -14.62 -0.53
CA GLN A 594 3.04 -15.03 0.88
C GLN A 594 1.66 -15.45 1.44
N ALA A 595 0.79 -16.04 0.62
CA ALA A 595 -0.59 -16.35 1.02
C ALA A 595 -0.69 -17.32 2.22
N ASP A 596 0.20 -18.31 2.27
CA ASP A 596 0.35 -19.26 3.38
C ASP A 596 0.95 -18.61 4.63
N TYR A 597 1.93 -17.72 4.47
CA TYR A 597 2.52 -16.98 5.58
C TYR A 597 1.51 -15.99 6.18
N ALA A 598 0.77 -15.25 5.36
CA ALA A 598 -0.31 -14.37 5.80
C ALA A 598 -1.39 -15.15 6.55
N TYR A 599 -1.80 -16.32 6.04
CA TYR A 599 -2.70 -17.24 6.74
C TYR A 599 -2.13 -17.69 8.09
N ALA A 600 -0.89 -18.17 8.13
CA ALA A 600 -0.29 -18.71 9.35
C ALA A 600 -0.15 -17.65 10.46
N ASN A 601 0.06 -16.39 10.08
CA ASN A 601 0.09 -15.25 11.00
C ASN A 601 -1.33 -14.87 11.46
N ALA A 602 -2.30 -14.80 10.55
CA ALA A 602 -3.70 -14.56 10.90
C ALA A 602 -4.26 -15.67 11.83
N PHE A 603 -3.78 -16.90 11.70
CA PHE A 603 -4.11 -18.00 12.62
C PHE A 603 -3.61 -17.72 14.05
N LEU A 604 -2.37 -17.22 14.22
CA LEU A 604 -1.84 -16.86 15.54
C LEU A 604 -2.71 -15.80 16.21
N GLU A 605 -3.12 -14.79 15.43
CA GLU A 605 -3.97 -13.70 15.90
C GLU A 605 -5.36 -14.18 16.30
N ALA A 606 -6.05 -14.92 15.42
CA ALA A 606 -7.37 -15.47 15.73
C ALA A 606 -7.34 -16.46 16.91
N TYR A 607 -6.23 -17.20 17.08
CA TYR A 607 -6.05 -18.07 18.23
C TYR A 607 -5.83 -17.26 19.53
N ALA A 608 -5.06 -16.16 19.48
CA ALA A 608 -4.87 -15.26 20.62
C ALA A 608 -6.15 -14.52 21.03
N GLU A 609 -6.98 -14.10 20.08
CA GLU A 609 -8.29 -13.50 20.35
C GLU A 609 -9.21 -14.43 21.15
N ARG A 610 -9.12 -15.74 20.91
CA ARG A 610 -9.90 -16.75 21.63
C ARG A 610 -9.27 -17.25 22.93
N ARG A 611 -7.95 -17.15 23.09
CA ARG A 611 -7.21 -17.78 24.20
C ARG A 611 -6.77 -16.73 25.22
N PRO A 612 -7.41 -16.64 26.39
CA PRO A 612 -6.93 -15.79 27.47
C PRO A 612 -5.48 -16.14 27.86
N GLY A 613 -4.67 -15.11 28.11
CA GLY A 613 -3.26 -15.25 28.49
C GLY A 613 -2.29 -15.40 27.31
N LEU A 614 -2.78 -15.41 26.07
CA LEU A 614 -1.95 -15.37 24.87
C LEU A 614 -2.04 -13.98 24.21
N THR A 615 -0.88 -13.43 23.89
CA THR A 615 -0.73 -12.24 23.05
C THR A 615 -0.21 -12.63 21.69
N ALA A 616 -0.80 -12.17 20.59
CA ALA A 616 -0.19 -12.23 19.26
C ALA A 616 0.15 -10.81 18.80
N ILE A 617 1.37 -10.58 18.30
CA ILE A 617 1.78 -9.25 17.82
C ILE A 617 2.10 -9.31 16.33
N ALA A 618 1.29 -8.65 15.51
CA ALA A 618 1.53 -8.47 14.09
C ALA A 618 2.61 -7.40 13.87
N TRP A 619 3.83 -7.86 13.57
CA TRP A 619 4.98 -6.98 13.37
C TRP A 619 5.07 -6.45 11.93
N PRO A 620 5.39 -5.15 11.74
CA PRO A 620 5.81 -4.61 10.45
C PRO A 620 7.25 -5.02 10.15
N LEU A 621 7.81 -4.56 9.03
CA LEU A 621 9.22 -4.81 8.71
C LEU A 621 10.11 -4.10 9.74
N TRP A 622 11.02 -4.84 10.37
CA TRP A 622 12.01 -4.29 11.30
C TRP A 622 13.24 -3.79 10.54
N ALA A 623 13.82 -2.69 11.01
CA ALA A 623 15.09 -2.17 10.48
C ALA A 623 16.23 -3.18 10.60
N GLU A 624 16.28 -3.91 11.72
CA GLU A 624 17.28 -4.95 12.00
C GLU A 624 16.64 -6.21 12.59
N GLY A 625 17.28 -7.36 12.38
CA GLY A 625 16.88 -8.65 12.96
C GLY A 625 15.64 -9.30 12.35
N GLY A 626 14.80 -8.53 11.64
CA GLY A 626 13.66 -9.04 10.87
C GLY A 626 14.04 -9.51 9.46
N MET A 627 13.02 -9.99 8.74
CA MET A 627 13.13 -10.24 7.29
C MET A 627 13.23 -8.88 6.57
N ARG A 628 14.10 -8.78 5.56
CA ARG A 628 14.34 -7.52 4.83
C ARG A 628 13.74 -7.58 3.44
N GLN A 629 13.27 -6.42 2.98
CA GLN A 629 12.81 -6.19 1.61
C GLN A 629 13.63 -5.05 0.98
N PRO A 630 13.74 -4.98 -0.35
CA PRO A 630 14.36 -3.85 -1.03
C PRO A 630 13.71 -2.50 -0.66
N PRO A 631 14.46 -1.39 -0.62
CA PRO A 631 13.94 -0.07 -0.25
C PRO A 631 12.70 0.35 -1.05
N GLU A 632 12.66 0.04 -2.35
CA GLU A 632 11.57 0.40 -3.25
C GLU A 632 10.25 -0.28 -2.82
N VAL A 633 10.33 -1.56 -2.44
CA VAL A 633 9.18 -2.32 -1.93
C VAL A 633 8.72 -1.76 -0.59
N THR A 634 9.65 -1.36 0.29
CA THR A 634 9.27 -0.77 1.59
C THR A 634 8.62 0.60 1.45
N ALA A 635 9.06 1.42 0.49
CA ALA A 635 8.45 2.71 0.19
C ALA A 635 7.04 2.54 -0.39
N GLU A 636 6.83 1.55 -1.27
CA GLU A 636 5.50 1.22 -1.80
C GLU A 636 4.53 0.76 -0.71
N ILE A 637 4.98 -0.11 0.21
CA ILE A 637 4.17 -0.53 1.36
C ILE A 637 3.79 0.68 2.22
N ALA A 638 4.75 1.56 2.54
CA ALA A 638 4.50 2.75 3.35
C ALA A 638 3.50 3.69 2.67
N ALA A 639 3.67 3.96 1.37
CA ALA A 639 2.76 4.81 0.61
C ALA A 639 1.32 4.26 0.52
N ARG A 640 1.18 2.92 0.43
CA ARG A 640 -0.13 2.26 0.29
C ARG A 640 -0.85 2.03 1.62
N THR A 641 -0.10 1.83 2.70
CA THR A 641 -0.64 1.27 3.97
C THR A 641 -0.30 2.08 5.22
N GLY A 642 0.55 3.10 5.11
CA GLY A 642 1.06 3.88 6.25
C GLY A 642 2.16 3.18 7.06
N PHE A 643 2.34 1.86 6.93
CA PHE A 643 3.39 1.11 7.64
C PHE A 643 4.80 1.41 7.08
N GLY A 644 5.62 2.05 7.88
CA GLY A 644 7.04 2.25 7.64
C GLY A 644 7.91 1.10 8.19
N VAL A 645 9.23 1.22 7.96
CA VAL A 645 10.23 0.31 8.54
C VAL A 645 10.43 0.66 10.02
N LEU A 646 10.12 -0.29 10.91
CA LEU A 646 10.14 -0.13 12.35
C LEU A 646 11.58 -0.12 12.90
N PRO A 647 12.03 0.98 13.53
CA PRO A 647 13.32 1.02 14.21
C PRO A 647 13.37 0.01 15.35
N THR A 648 14.48 -0.71 15.49
CA THR A 648 14.67 -1.77 16.49
C THR A 648 14.34 -1.31 17.91
N ARG A 649 14.74 -0.09 18.29
CA ARG A 649 14.44 0.48 19.60
C ARG A 649 12.94 0.66 19.84
N ALA A 650 12.22 1.14 18.83
CA ALA A 650 10.76 1.32 18.90
C ALA A 650 10.06 -0.06 18.97
N GLY A 651 10.51 -1.03 18.17
CA GLY A 651 9.96 -2.39 18.20
C GLY A 651 10.14 -3.07 19.55
N LEU A 652 11.31 -2.96 20.17
CA LEU A 652 11.55 -3.50 21.52
C LEU A 652 10.70 -2.80 22.59
N ALA A 653 10.45 -1.49 22.45
CA ALA A 653 9.56 -0.77 23.36
C ALA A 653 8.09 -1.21 23.21
N LEU A 654 7.62 -1.41 21.98
CA LEU A 654 6.28 -1.97 21.72
C LEU A 654 6.16 -3.41 22.23
N PHE A 655 7.23 -4.21 22.11
CA PHE A 655 7.27 -5.57 22.66
C PHE A 655 7.12 -5.55 24.18
N GLU A 656 7.85 -4.68 24.89
CA GLU A 656 7.69 -4.51 26.34
C GLU A 656 6.26 -4.09 26.70
N GLN A 657 5.67 -3.14 25.97
CA GLN A 657 4.29 -2.70 26.20
C GLN A 657 3.26 -3.83 26.03
N ALA A 658 3.53 -4.77 25.13
CA ALA A 658 2.63 -5.88 24.81
C ALA A 658 2.74 -7.07 25.79
N LEU A 659 3.74 -7.11 26.67
CA LEU A 659 3.90 -8.22 27.61
C LEU A 659 2.67 -8.34 28.52
N GLY A 660 1.97 -9.48 28.45
CA GLY A 660 0.77 -9.74 29.25
C GLY A 660 -0.51 -9.06 28.74
N ALA A 661 -0.45 -8.33 27.62
CA ALA A 661 -1.65 -7.80 26.98
C ALA A 661 -2.46 -8.94 26.34
N PRO A 662 -3.79 -9.04 26.57
CA PRO A 662 -4.57 -10.14 25.99
C PRO A 662 -4.86 -9.92 24.50
N GLY A 663 -4.90 -11.02 23.73
CA GLY A 663 -5.45 -11.02 22.37
C GLY A 663 -4.44 -10.65 21.27
N ALA A 664 -4.95 -10.27 20.11
CA ALA A 664 -4.17 -9.87 18.96
C ALA A 664 -3.91 -8.35 18.94
N LEU A 665 -2.64 -7.99 18.75
CA LEU A 665 -2.14 -6.62 18.64
C LEU A 665 -1.47 -6.41 17.29
N VAL A 666 -1.54 -5.20 16.76
CA VAL A 666 -0.82 -4.77 15.56
C VAL A 666 0.19 -3.70 15.97
N ALA A 667 1.48 -3.97 15.75
CA ALA A 667 2.51 -2.97 15.97
C ALA A 667 2.53 -2.00 14.78
N ALA A 668 2.16 -0.75 15.01
CA ALA A 668 2.16 0.30 14.00
C ALA A 668 3.41 1.19 14.13
N TYR A 669 4.04 1.48 13.00
CA TYR A 669 5.08 2.50 12.88
C TYR A 669 4.95 3.18 11.53
N GLY A 670 4.99 4.52 11.50
CA GLY A 670 4.75 5.31 10.30
C GLY A 670 3.57 6.26 10.47
N ASP A 671 2.69 6.33 9.48
CA ASP A 671 1.45 7.11 9.57
C ASP A 671 0.39 6.29 10.31
N THR A 672 0.31 6.47 11.63
CA THR A 672 -0.60 5.70 12.48
C THR A 672 -2.07 5.98 12.23
N ASP A 673 -2.41 7.13 11.64
CA ASP A 673 -3.80 7.45 11.29
C ASP A 673 -4.18 6.83 9.95
N ALA A 674 -3.24 6.70 9.01
CA ALA A 674 -3.47 5.94 7.78
C ALA A 674 -3.54 4.42 8.03
N ILE A 675 -2.90 3.94 9.10
CA ILE A 675 -2.93 2.52 9.51
C ILE A 675 -4.24 2.16 10.23
N ALA A 676 -4.79 3.08 11.04
CA ALA A 676 -6.00 2.89 11.84
C ALA A 676 -7.27 3.04 10.97
#